data_AF-A0A321LUN7-F1
#
_entry.id   AF-A0A321LUN7-F1
#
_cell.length_a   1.000
_cell.length_b   1.000
_cell.length_c   1.000
_cell.angle_alpha   90.00
_cell.angle_beta   90.00
_cell.angle_gamma   90.00
#
_symmetry.space_group_name_H-M   'P 1'
#
loop_
_entity.id
_entity.type
_entity.pdbx_description
1 polymer ?
#
loop_
_entity_poly.entity_id
_entity_poly.type
_entity_poly.pdbx_seq_one_letter_code
_entity_poly.pdbx_strand_id
1 'polypeptide(L)'
;MNQMIAILVDASAKATILLAIACLALRLLRNRSAATRHLLLTFFLCAALLLPAITLLMPAWHVPGIPQIAWNQNVKDIPAANTESTLAIQLSVASVRKTRDVVPATTRQSTQHAAAALPSASTPADQPLPVVSATASAPSATRSFSVNWNQLVLMLWIMGAALLAGRFFLGKLRLFKLIRKAAPLGDPVWRNHIQHVASELGIRRQVELLESHDTDVPLAAGTLRPKVVLSPDYAEWSPLRRHAVLQHELAHIKRLDALTQFIARLAAAMYWFHPLVWITVRAMRAECERACDDYVLAAGTKPSEYAHELLEIASSLRHPELSAALAMARRSQLEGRVLALLNPAVVRGSVSRKMMLAAAGLTLCIVLPLAAIQAAGPQKTSAPTGNASAAAPAVPGTPAIHAQPVAPSAPSAVVAPAAPGQPTIAEPTAAPPAMASAPSVIVAPPAPALVGANAPVMAVPQQPSTPPAPPAPPAAQQHVGSSGIEGCNGSGKHNSHVDIEDNDGYRKWIASWSGDDCQVDLHAEGDIRFSADALELQSISSGGYFEVNERHGAELRHVRVTPSGNGLQYEYKVNGTQQQFDQNARAWFSRFLLSLERTTGFAADSRVPMLLKKGGPQAVLDEISSLQNDYVRGLYFRKLLDQPDLPAPIVNRIITQAGEQIKTDYEMARVLMEVAQKYPMKDEASRTAFLTAANHLKTDYEHARVLITLLKMPNLSRENIRMALESAATIKTDYEKSRILVTLAEMKSFDENEISTYLKLVPEIHTDYEKSHSLIALMQNHNISGASTGKILEATSTIHTDYEKSRILLALAGTSKFDENQMGSYLNVVDSIGTDYERSRSLLALMDKNKLSPAAVTRILDAASHIHADYEKSRVLLAVASKYPLDGALREKYISTANSIGSEYEKNRALAAVVKRASM
;
A
#
# COMPACT_ATOMS: atom_id res chain seq x y z
N MET A 1 -26.16 30.67 0.88
CA MET A 1 -25.70 29.41 1.51
C MET A 1 -26.33 28.17 0.89
N ASN A 2 -27.66 28.00 0.90
CA ASN A 2 -28.32 26.86 0.22
C ASN A 2 -27.88 26.72 -1.26
N GLN A 3 -27.74 27.84 -1.98
CA GLN A 3 -27.19 27.87 -3.35
C GLN A 3 -25.75 27.33 -3.46
N MET A 4 -24.87 27.55 -2.47
CA MET A 4 -23.51 27.00 -2.51
C MET A 4 -23.49 25.48 -2.36
N ILE A 5 -24.37 24.92 -1.51
CA ILE A 5 -24.50 23.47 -1.37
C ILE A 5 -25.11 22.87 -2.64
N ALA A 6 -26.12 23.52 -3.24
CA ALA A 6 -26.65 23.11 -4.52
C ALA A 6 -25.57 23.08 -5.62
N ILE A 7 -24.71 24.12 -5.70
CA ILE A 7 -23.56 24.16 -6.62
C ILE A 7 -22.55 23.04 -6.30
N LEU A 8 -22.22 22.78 -5.03
CA LEU A 8 -21.30 21.70 -4.64
C LEU A 8 -21.84 20.31 -5.01
N VAL A 9 -23.14 20.06 -4.81
CA VAL A 9 -23.81 18.79 -5.15
C VAL A 9 -23.89 18.62 -6.67
N ASP A 10 -24.32 19.64 -7.41
CA ASP A 10 -24.38 19.64 -8.88
C ASP A 10 -22.98 19.42 -9.50
N ALA A 11 -21.98 20.17 -9.03
CA ALA A 11 -20.60 20.02 -9.48
C ALA A 11 -20.00 18.65 -9.10
N SER A 12 -20.46 18.00 -8.04
CA SER A 12 -20.04 16.64 -7.66
C SER A 12 -20.70 15.58 -8.56
N ALA A 13 -21.98 15.72 -8.87
CA ALA A 13 -22.69 14.84 -9.81
C ALA A 13 -22.10 14.94 -11.23
N LYS A 14 -21.85 16.17 -11.72
CA LYS A 14 -21.19 16.41 -13.00
C LYS A 14 -19.73 15.91 -12.99
N ALA A 15 -18.98 16.10 -11.92
CA ALA A 15 -17.64 15.51 -11.77
C ALA A 15 -17.67 13.97 -11.78
N THR A 16 -18.70 13.33 -11.21
CA THR A 16 -18.89 11.87 -11.28
C THR A 16 -18.95 11.39 -12.73
N ILE A 17 -19.80 11.99 -13.55
CA ILE A 17 -19.97 11.65 -14.97
C ILE A 17 -18.65 11.88 -15.74
N LEU A 18 -18.03 13.04 -15.54
CA LEU A 18 -16.78 13.43 -16.21
C LEU A 18 -15.63 12.45 -15.92
N LEU A 19 -15.49 12.01 -14.66
CA LEU A 19 -14.42 11.10 -14.24
C LEU A 19 -14.74 9.63 -14.55
N ALA A 20 -16.02 9.24 -14.61
CA ALA A 20 -16.43 7.94 -15.14
C ALA A 20 -16.04 7.80 -16.62
N ILE A 21 -16.24 8.85 -17.43
CA ILE A 21 -15.79 8.90 -18.83
C ILE A 21 -14.26 8.81 -18.91
N ALA A 22 -13.52 9.52 -18.03
CA ALA A 22 -12.07 9.41 -17.96
C ALA A 22 -11.58 7.98 -17.68
N CYS A 23 -12.22 7.28 -16.73
CA CYS A 23 -11.93 5.87 -16.42
C CYS A 23 -12.26 4.92 -17.58
N LEU A 24 -13.35 5.15 -18.32
CA LEU A 24 -13.68 4.38 -19.52
C LEU A 24 -12.65 4.63 -20.64
N ALA A 25 -12.26 5.89 -20.85
CA ALA A 25 -11.26 6.26 -21.85
C ALA A 25 -9.89 5.60 -21.59
N LEU A 26 -9.49 5.43 -20.32
CA LEU A 26 -8.28 4.66 -19.98
C LEU A 26 -8.35 3.21 -20.45
N ARG A 27 -9.50 2.54 -20.30
CA ARG A 27 -9.68 1.15 -20.76
C ARG A 27 -9.61 1.05 -22.28
N LEU A 28 -10.26 1.98 -22.98
CA LEU A 28 -10.25 2.03 -24.46
C LEU A 28 -8.87 2.41 -25.03
N LEU A 29 -8.10 3.24 -24.33
CA LEU A 29 -6.77 3.70 -24.74
C LEU A 29 -5.62 2.89 -24.10
N ARG A 30 -5.89 1.67 -23.63
CA ARG A 30 -4.87 0.78 -23.03
C ARG A 30 -3.68 0.49 -23.96
N ASN A 31 -3.89 0.50 -25.29
CA ASN A 31 -2.83 0.27 -26.30
C ASN A 31 -2.12 1.57 -26.76
N ARG A 32 -2.44 2.75 -26.21
CA ARG A 32 -1.73 4.01 -26.51
C ARG A 32 -0.55 4.22 -25.56
N SER A 33 0.28 5.25 -25.80
CA SER A 33 1.39 5.56 -24.90
C SER A 33 0.91 6.05 -23.53
N ALA A 34 1.71 5.78 -22.48
CA ALA A 34 1.41 6.25 -21.14
C ALA A 34 1.29 7.79 -21.09
N ALA A 35 2.13 8.49 -21.86
CA ALA A 35 2.10 9.95 -21.98
C ALA A 35 0.75 10.47 -22.51
N THR A 36 0.10 9.73 -23.42
CA THR A 36 -1.24 10.07 -23.94
C THR A 36 -2.32 9.89 -22.87
N ARG A 37 -2.28 8.78 -22.11
CA ARG A 37 -3.22 8.53 -21.00
C ARG A 37 -3.05 9.55 -19.87
N HIS A 38 -1.81 9.84 -19.48
CA HIS A 38 -1.47 10.87 -18.49
C HIS A 38 -2.01 12.26 -18.89
N LEU A 39 -1.83 12.67 -20.15
CA LEU A 39 -2.34 13.96 -20.64
C LEU A 39 -3.88 14.02 -20.59
N LEU A 40 -4.56 12.95 -21.02
CA LEU A 40 -6.02 12.89 -21.01
C LEU A 40 -6.57 12.98 -19.57
N LEU A 41 -5.99 12.24 -18.63
CA LEU A 41 -6.36 12.32 -17.21
C LEU A 41 -6.10 13.71 -16.63
N THR A 42 -5.00 14.36 -17.04
CA THR A 42 -4.70 15.74 -16.63
C THR A 42 -5.79 16.68 -17.12
N PHE A 43 -6.24 16.60 -18.38
CA PHE A 43 -7.34 17.42 -18.89
C PHE A 43 -8.66 17.16 -18.15
N PHE A 44 -9.02 15.91 -17.87
CA PHE A 44 -10.21 15.59 -17.09
C PHE A 44 -10.14 16.10 -15.64
N LEU A 45 -8.98 16.06 -14.99
CA LEU A 45 -8.78 16.63 -13.65
C LEU A 45 -8.79 18.17 -13.65
N CYS A 46 -8.19 18.82 -14.66
CA CYS A 46 -8.31 20.26 -14.89
C CYS A 46 -9.80 20.66 -15.04
N ALA A 47 -10.52 19.92 -15.87
CA ALA A 47 -11.92 20.19 -16.14
C ALA A 47 -12.79 20.00 -14.89
N ALA A 48 -12.58 18.93 -14.11
CA ALA A 48 -13.27 18.74 -12.83
C ALA A 48 -12.98 19.88 -11.86
N LEU A 49 -11.71 20.33 -11.75
CA LEU A 49 -11.33 21.46 -10.89
C LEU A 49 -11.97 22.79 -11.32
N LEU A 50 -12.17 23.02 -12.62
CA LEU A 50 -12.78 24.24 -13.15
C LEU A 50 -14.31 24.15 -13.26
N LEU A 51 -14.90 22.96 -13.12
CA LEU A 51 -16.32 22.67 -13.35
C LEU A 51 -17.29 23.59 -12.57
N PRO A 52 -17.06 23.93 -11.29
CA PRO A 52 -17.91 24.89 -10.58
C PRO A 52 -17.91 26.28 -11.22
N ALA A 53 -16.73 26.76 -11.66
CA ALA A 53 -16.57 28.06 -12.30
C ALA A 53 -17.16 28.09 -13.72
N ILE A 54 -17.00 27.01 -14.50
CA ILE A 54 -17.61 26.90 -15.83
C ILE A 54 -19.14 26.88 -15.72
N THR A 55 -19.70 26.17 -14.73
CA THR A 55 -21.15 26.11 -14.50
C THR A 55 -21.75 27.47 -14.12
N LEU A 56 -20.98 28.35 -13.47
CA LEU A 56 -21.37 29.74 -13.17
C LEU A 56 -21.33 30.68 -14.38
N LEU A 57 -20.59 30.33 -15.45
CA LEU A 57 -20.39 31.16 -16.63
C LEU A 57 -21.24 30.73 -17.84
N MET A 58 -21.73 29.48 -17.87
CA MET A 58 -22.48 28.93 -19.00
C MET A 58 -24.00 29.25 -18.90
N PRO A 59 -24.67 29.54 -20.04
CA PRO A 59 -26.12 29.72 -20.05
C PRO A 59 -26.83 28.40 -19.72
N ALA A 60 -27.86 28.48 -18.86
CA ALA A 60 -28.59 27.32 -18.36
C ALA A 60 -29.45 26.65 -19.45
N TRP A 61 -29.02 25.47 -19.91
CA TRP A 61 -29.83 24.59 -20.76
C TRP A 61 -30.72 23.71 -19.89
N HIS A 62 -31.98 24.11 -19.79
CA HIS A 62 -33.01 23.38 -19.05
C HIS A 62 -33.55 22.22 -19.88
N VAL A 63 -33.20 20.99 -19.49
CA VAL A 63 -33.67 19.77 -20.18
C VAL A 63 -34.95 19.26 -19.50
N PRO A 64 -36.08 19.13 -20.23
CA PRO A 64 -37.30 18.53 -19.67
C PRO A 64 -37.10 17.07 -19.27
N GLY A 65 -37.66 16.66 -18.13
CA GLY A 65 -37.68 15.25 -17.69
C GLY A 65 -36.55 14.81 -16.75
N ILE A 66 -35.56 15.66 -16.45
CA ILE A 66 -34.59 15.40 -15.37
C ILE A 66 -35.20 15.88 -14.04
N PRO A 67 -35.48 15.01 -13.06
CA PRO A 67 -36.09 15.43 -11.80
C PRO A 67 -35.11 16.30 -10.99
N GLN A 68 -35.57 17.47 -10.53
CA GLN A 68 -34.81 18.23 -9.53
C GLN A 68 -34.77 17.45 -8.22
N ILE A 69 -33.57 17.21 -7.70
CA ILE A 69 -33.38 16.73 -6.32
C ILE A 69 -33.69 17.90 -5.38
N ALA A 70 -34.97 18.06 -5.06
CA ALA A 70 -35.46 19.06 -4.15
C ALA A 70 -35.02 18.73 -2.71
N TRP A 71 -33.84 19.22 -2.33
CA TRP A 71 -33.46 19.34 -0.92
C TRP A 71 -34.43 20.30 -0.25
N ASN A 72 -35.39 19.70 0.47
CA ASN A 72 -36.65 20.32 0.89
C ASN A 72 -36.43 21.65 1.62
N GLN A 73 -36.81 22.78 1.02
CA GLN A 73 -36.57 24.11 1.61
C GLN A 73 -37.62 24.54 2.64
N ASN A 74 -38.71 23.79 2.79
CA ASN A 74 -39.81 24.11 3.70
C ASN A 74 -39.87 23.15 4.89
N VAL A 75 -39.08 23.44 5.92
CA VAL A 75 -39.30 22.93 7.30
C VAL A 75 -39.51 24.11 8.25
N LYS A 76 -40.36 25.06 7.84
CA LYS A 76 -40.80 26.19 8.67
C LYS A 76 -42.30 26.38 8.77
N ASP A 77 -43.08 25.79 7.85
CA ASP A 77 -44.54 25.83 7.88
C ASP A 77 -45.11 24.42 8.13
N ILE A 78 -45.03 23.96 9.38
CA ILE A 78 -45.96 22.96 9.90
C ILE A 78 -46.90 23.72 10.84
N PRO A 79 -48.17 23.97 10.46
CA PRO A 79 -49.16 24.49 11.38
C PRO A 79 -49.35 23.50 12.53
N ALA A 80 -49.29 23.98 13.77
CA ALA A 80 -49.59 23.17 14.94
C ALA A 80 -51.10 22.86 15.01
N ALA A 81 -51.52 21.76 14.38
CA ALA A 81 -52.86 21.20 14.57
C ALA A 81 -52.90 19.68 14.28
N ASN A 82 -53.08 18.91 15.34
CA ASN A 82 -53.90 17.69 15.39
C ASN A 82 -53.49 16.49 14.51
N THR A 83 -52.72 15.56 15.08
CA THR A 83 -53.01 14.12 14.88
C THR A 83 -52.55 13.31 16.10
N GLU A 84 -53.44 13.10 17.07
CA GLU A 84 -53.35 11.89 17.89
C GLU A 84 -53.66 10.66 17.02
N SER A 85 -53.17 9.49 17.44
CA SER A 85 -53.32 8.18 16.78
C SER A 85 -52.41 7.94 15.57
N THR A 86 -51.21 7.42 15.80
CA THR A 86 -51.00 5.95 15.76
C THR A 86 -49.58 5.51 16.18
N LEU A 87 -49.56 4.53 17.09
CA LEU A 87 -48.48 3.59 17.42
C LEU A 87 -47.01 4.03 17.31
N ALA A 88 -46.41 4.29 18.48
CA ALA A 88 -45.06 3.83 18.74
C ALA A 88 -45.05 2.29 18.78
N ILE A 89 -44.28 1.64 17.89
CA ILE A 89 -43.84 0.25 18.09
C ILE A 89 -42.40 0.30 18.59
N GLN A 90 -42.24 0.28 19.91
CA GLN A 90 -41.04 -0.30 20.50
C GLN A 90 -41.16 -1.82 20.40
N LEU A 91 -40.21 -2.46 19.72
CA LEU A 91 -40.08 -3.92 19.74
C LEU A 91 -39.41 -4.32 21.06
N SER A 92 -40.22 -4.83 21.98
CA SER A 92 -39.77 -5.41 23.25
C SER A 92 -39.46 -6.90 23.07
N VAL A 93 -38.44 -7.38 23.81
CA VAL A 93 -38.27 -8.81 24.08
C VAL A 93 -38.14 -9.02 25.58
N ALA A 94 -39.19 -9.62 26.14
CA ALA A 94 -39.26 -10.36 27.41
C ALA A 94 -38.73 -9.71 28.72
N SER A 95 -39.67 -9.36 29.61
CA SER A 95 -39.88 -10.17 30.82
C SER A 95 -41.33 -10.07 31.33
N VAL A 96 -41.73 -10.98 32.21
CA VAL A 96 -43.14 -11.34 32.50
C VAL A 96 -43.57 -10.87 33.90
N ARG A 97 -44.81 -10.32 34.07
CA ARG A 97 -45.96 -10.85 34.91
C ARG A 97 -46.93 -9.78 35.52
N LYS A 98 -48.26 -9.96 35.29
CA LYS A 98 -49.46 -9.61 36.15
C LYS A 98 -49.74 -8.11 36.52
N THR A 99 -50.97 -7.57 36.70
CA THR A 99 -52.40 -8.03 36.57
C THR A 99 -53.44 -6.88 36.69
N ARG A 100 -54.61 -6.98 36.01
CA ARG A 100 -56.00 -6.48 36.36
C ARG A 100 -56.30 -4.96 36.50
N ASP A 101 -57.53 -4.40 36.30
CA ASP A 101 -58.80 -4.78 35.61
C ASP A 101 -59.83 -3.58 35.56
N VAL A 102 -60.83 -3.61 34.64
CA VAL A 102 -62.23 -3.00 34.70
C VAL A 102 -62.54 -1.49 34.39
N VAL A 103 -62.96 -1.21 33.14
CA VAL A 103 -64.31 -0.80 32.57
C VAL A 103 -65.13 0.48 33.01
N PRO A 104 -65.93 1.16 32.10
CA PRO A 104 -66.42 2.57 32.22
C PRO A 104 -67.96 2.80 31.91
N ALA A 105 -68.43 4.03 31.54
CA ALA A 105 -69.30 4.37 30.35
C ALA A 105 -70.15 5.69 30.37
N THR A 106 -70.69 6.09 29.18
CA THR A 106 -71.97 6.85 28.86
C THR A 106 -71.91 8.39 28.57
N THR A 107 -72.68 9.09 27.67
CA THR A 107 -73.25 8.88 26.28
C THR A 107 -74.05 10.12 25.71
N ARG A 108 -73.77 10.62 24.46
CA ARG A 108 -74.63 11.36 23.43
C ARG A 108 -75.47 12.64 23.81
N GLN A 109 -76.01 13.56 22.94
CA GLN A 109 -75.87 14.04 21.53
C GLN A 109 -76.70 15.36 21.27
N SER A 110 -76.57 16.01 20.09
CA SER A 110 -77.53 16.94 19.38
C SER A 110 -77.58 18.45 19.78
N THR A 111 -77.99 19.49 18.99
CA THR A 111 -78.18 19.76 17.51
C THR A 111 -78.42 21.29 17.18
N GLN A 112 -78.55 21.68 15.89
CA GLN A 112 -79.10 22.96 15.29
C GLN A 112 -78.27 24.28 15.37
N HIS A 113 -78.69 25.41 14.74
CA HIS A 113 -78.63 25.79 13.29
C HIS A 113 -78.80 27.35 13.08
N ALA A 114 -78.00 27.97 12.18
CA ALA A 114 -78.23 29.17 11.30
C ALA A 114 -78.84 30.56 11.73
N ALA A 115 -78.07 31.64 11.41
CA ALA A 115 -78.38 32.83 10.55
C ALA A 115 -79.02 34.19 11.01
N ALA A 116 -78.51 35.29 10.37
CA ALA A 116 -79.07 36.65 10.06
C ALA A 116 -79.36 37.70 11.19
N ALA A 117 -79.34 39.04 11.01
CA ALA A 117 -78.75 40.01 10.04
C ALA A 117 -78.86 41.49 10.55
N LEU A 118 -78.01 42.42 10.05
CA LEU A 118 -78.10 43.93 9.79
C LEU A 118 -79.10 44.88 10.55
N PRO A 119 -78.97 46.25 10.54
CA PRO A 119 -77.86 47.17 10.15
C PRO A 119 -77.61 48.44 11.08
N SER A 120 -76.62 49.27 10.69
CA SER A 120 -76.54 50.77 10.81
C SER A 120 -76.39 51.56 12.14
N ALA A 121 -75.20 52.18 12.24
CA ALA A 121 -74.94 53.63 12.50
C ALA A 121 -74.82 54.24 13.93
N SER A 122 -73.87 55.19 14.01
CA SER A 122 -73.64 56.27 15.01
C SER A 122 -72.81 55.97 16.28
N THR A 123 -71.59 56.53 16.28
CA THR A 123 -70.72 56.83 17.45
C THR A 123 -71.40 57.85 18.41
N PRO A 124 -70.96 57.98 19.69
CA PRO A 124 -69.78 58.82 19.99
C PRO A 124 -68.89 58.40 21.17
N ALA A 125 -67.61 58.80 21.06
CA ALA A 125 -66.64 59.25 22.07
C ALA A 125 -66.42 58.48 23.40
N ASP A 126 -65.14 58.42 23.78
CA ASP A 126 -64.55 57.44 24.71
C ASP A 126 -64.14 58.03 26.07
N GLN A 127 -63.84 57.14 27.04
CA GLN A 127 -63.27 57.37 28.39
C GLN A 127 -64.23 57.84 29.52
N PRO A 128 -64.03 57.42 30.80
CA PRO A 128 -62.76 56.96 31.42
C PRO A 128 -62.74 55.59 32.16
N LEU A 129 -61.51 55.22 32.55
CA LEU A 129 -61.02 54.10 33.37
C LEU A 129 -61.40 54.23 34.88
N PRO A 130 -60.94 53.35 35.81
CA PRO A 130 -60.43 51.95 35.73
C PRO A 130 -61.11 50.98 36.75
N VAL A 131 -60.77 49.67 36.75
CA VAL A 131 -60.22 48.88 37.89
C VAL A 131 -59.81 47.48 37.36
N VAL A 132 -58.58 47.02 37.66
CA VAL A 132 -58.19 45.67 38.17
C VAL A 132 -56.67 45.54 38.12
N SER A 133 -56.08 44.95 39.16
CA SER A 133 -54.63 44.90 39.40
C SER A 133 -54.01 43.52 39.17
N ALA A 134 -52.71 43.53 38.82
CA ALA A 134 -51.70 42.48 39.03
C ALA A 134 -51.84 41.17 38.22
N THR A 135 -50.77 40.44 37.87
CA THR A 135 -49.33 40.59 38.18
C THR A 135 -48.46 40.23 36.96
N ALA A 136 -47.22 40.72 36.90
CA ALA A 136 -46.32 40.50 35.78
C ALA A 136 -45.69 39.10 35.72
N SER A 137 -45.53 38.59 34.50
CA SER A 137 -44.66 37.44 34.16
C SER A 137 -43.70 37.87 33.05
N ALA A 138 -42.40 37.93 33.34
CA ALA A 138 -41.40 38.26 32.32
C ALA A 138 -41.20 37.09 31.34
N PRO A 139 -40.99 37.35 30.03
CA PRO A 139 -40.75 36.29 29.06
C PRO A 139 -39.35 35.70 29.21
N SER A 140 -39.26 34.47 29.73
CA SER A 140 -38.06 33.65 29.66
C SER A 140 -37.75 33.31 28.20
N ALA A 141 -36.86 34.09 27.57
CA ALA A 141 -36.40 33.86 26.21
C ALA A 141 -35.48 32.62 26.12
N THR A 142 -36.08 31.44 26.06
CA THR A 142 -35.39 30.20 25.71
C THR A 142 -34.89 30.28 24.26
N ARG A 143 -33.62 30.66 24.10
CA ARG A 143 -32.94 30.61 22.79
C ARG A 143 -32.83 29.16 22.32
N SER A 144 -33.74 28.74 21.46
CA SER A 144 -33.64 27.46 20.76
C SER A 144 -32.47 27.50 19.78
N PHE A 145 -31.42 26.76 20.09
CA PHE A 145 -30.30 26.54 19.16
C PHE A 145 -30.77 25.66 18.00
N SER A 146 -31.29 26.30 16.96
CA SER A 146 -31.56 25.64 15.67
C SER A 146 -30.24 25.42 14.93
N VAL A 147 -29.72 24.19 14.99
CA VAL A 147 -28.52 23.79 14.26
C VAL A 147 -28.81 23.81 12.76
N ASN A 148 -28.19 24.75 12.05
CA ASN A 148 -28.34 24.87 10.60
C ASN A 148 -27.42 23.84 9.91
N TRP A 149 -27.98 22.68 9.55
CA TRP A 149 -27.25 21.60 8.88
C TRP A 149 -26.49 22.05 7.62
N ASN A 150 -26.99 23.06 6.90
CA ASN A 150 -26.30 23.62 5.74
C ASN A 150 -25.01 24.38 6.13
N GLN A 151 -24.97 25.02 7.32
CA GLN A 151 -23.72 25.57 7.85
C GLN A 151 -22.74 24.45 8.20
N LEU A 152 -23.19 23.39 8.88
CA LEU A 152 -22.33 22.25 9.26
C LEU A 152 -21.73 21.55 8.04
N VAL A 153 -22.53 21.26 7.01
CA VAL A 153 -22.04 20.61 5.77
C VAL A 153 -21.03 21.49 5.04
N LEU A 154 -21.27 22.80 4.95
CA LEU A 154 -20.32 23.73 4.32
C LEU A 154 -19.03 23.89 5.14
N MET A 155 -19.13 23.99 6.47
CA MET A 155 -17.97 24.04 7.37
C MET A 155 -17.14 22.75 7.28
N LEU A 156 -17.78 21.57 7.28
CA LEU A 156 -17.13 20.28 7.11
C LEU A 156 -16.43 20.17 5.76
N TRP A 157 -17.08 20.64 4.68
CA TRP A 157 -16.47 20.67 3.35
C TRP A 157 -15.23 21.58 3.30
N ILE A 158 -15.34 22.82 3.80
CA ILE A 158 -14.23 23.78 3.88
C ILE A 158 -13.09 23.21 4.73
N MET A 159 -13.41 22.63 5.90
CA MET A 159 -12.43 22.05 6.81
C MET A 159 -11.66 20.89 6.16
N GLY A 160 -12.34 19.95 5.49
CA GLY A 160 -11.68 18.85 4.78
C GLY A 160 -10.81 19.33 3.62
N ALA A 161 -11.28 20.30 2.84
CA ALA A 161 -10.52 20.91 1.75
C ALA A 161 -9.28 21.67 2.27
N ALA A 162 -9.44 22.47 3.33
CA ALA A 162 -8.37 23.22 3.98
C ALA A 162 -7.32 22.32 4.63
N LEU A 163 -7.73 21.22 5.28
CA LEU A 163 -6.83 20.25 5.90
C LEU A 163 -5.94 19.57 4.86
N LEU A 164 -6.51 19.13 3.73
CA LEU A 164 -5.75 18.46 2.67
C LEU A 164 -4.89 19.44 1.85
N ALA A 165 -5.39 20.65 1.59
CA ALA A 165 -4.59 21.72 1.00
C ALA A 165 -3.42 22.09 1.92
N GLY A 166 -3.67 22.29 3.22
CA GLY A 166 -2.66 22.57 4.25
C GLY A 166 -1.59 21.49 4.31
N ARG A 167 -1.98 20.21 4.42
CA ARG A 167 -1.05 19.06 4.36
C ARG A 167 -0.18 19.08 3.10
N PHE A 168 -0.75 19.42 1.95
CA PHE A 168 0.01 19.56 0.71
C PHE A 168 0.99 20.76 0.73
N PHE A 169 0.55 21.94 1.20
CA PHE A 169 1.42 23.11 1.33
C PHE A 169 2.55 22.87 2.33
N LEU A 170 2.31 22.17 3.44
CA LEU A 170 3.36 21.71 4.35
C LEU A 170 4.37 20.80 3.64
N GLY A 171 3.93 19.88 2.80
CA GLY A 171 4.81 19.07 1.94
C GLY A 171 5.65 19.91 0.96
N LYS A 172 5.05 20.94 0.35
CA LYS A 172 5.78 21.90 -0.51
C LYS A 172 6.78 22.76 0.28
N LEU A 173 6.44 23.16 1.51
CA LEU A 173 7.34 23.89 2.42
C LEU A 173 8.52 23.03 2.85
N ARG A 174 8.31 21.75 3.16
CA ARG A 174 9.39 20.78 3.45
C ARG A 174 10.31 20.60 2.25
N LEU A 175 9.77 20.37 1.05
CA LEU A 175 10.56 20.28 -0.18
C LEU A 175 11.33 21.58 -0.48
N PHE A 176 10.73 22.74 -0.25
CA PHE A 176 11.41 24.03 -0.41
C PHE A 176 12.54 24.23 0.59
N LYS A 177 12.36 23.83 1.86
CA LYS A 177 13.43 23.83 2.87
C LYS A 177 14.57 22.90 2.47
N LEU A 178 14.27 21.68 2.00
CA LEU A 178 15.26 20.71 1.51
C LEU A 178 16.07 21.31 0.33
N ILE A 179 15.40 21.81 -0.70
CA ILE A 179 16.05 22.45 -1.86
C ILE A 179 16.87 23.68 -1.47
N ARG A 180 16.51 24.39 -0.39
CA ARG A 180 17.26 25.54 0.13
C ARG A 180 18.48 25.15 0.97
N LYS A 181 18.50 23.95 1.56
CA LYS A 181 19.66 23.36 2.23
C LYS A 181 20.61 22.65 1.26
N ALA A 182 20.09 22.13 0.15
CA ALA A 182 20.85 21.37 -0.84
C ALA A 182 21.98 22.21 -1.47
N ALA A 183 23.15 21.59 -1.64
CA ALA A 183 24.32 22.23 -2.23
C ALA A 183 24.33 22.06 -3.77
N PRO A 184 24.89 22.99 -4.55
CA PRO A 184 25.12 22.80 -5.98
C PRO A 184 26.15 21.69 -6.23
N LEU A 185 25.81 20.70 -7.06
CA LEU A 185 26.71 19.60 -7.38
C LEU A 185 27.82 20.11 -8.33
N GLY A 186 29.03 20.25 -7.78
CA GLY A 186 30.16 20.95 -8.42
C GLY A 186 30.87 20.18 -9.53
N ASP A 187 30.74 18.86 -9.60
CA ASP A 187 31.46 17.99 -10.54
C ASP A 187 31.21 18.38 -12.01
N PRO A 188 32.25 18.75 -12.80
CA PRO A 188 32.14 19.01 -14.23
C PRO A 188 31.55 17.85 -15.04
N VAL A 189 31.82 16.59 -14.67
CA VAL A 189 31.33 15.40 -15.38
C VAL A 189 29.81 15.34 -15.31
N TRP A 190 29.26 15.49 -14.11
CA TRP A 190 27.82 15.53 -13.90
C TRP A 190 27.15 16.74 -14.54
N ARG A 191 27.78 17.92 -14.49
CA ARG A 191 27.27 19.13 -15.16
C ARG A 191 27.23 19.00 -16.68
N ASN A 192 28.23 18.36 -17.28
CA ASN A 192 28.23 18.07 -18.72
C ASN A 192 27.19 16.99 -19.06
N HIS A 193 27.06 15.95 -18.24
CA HIS A 193 26.13 14.85 -18.49
C HIS A 193 24.65 15.28 -18.40
N ILE A 194 24.27 16.09 -17.39
CA ILE A 194 22.90 16.62 -17.31
C ILE A 194 22.58 17.58 -18.47
N GLN A 195 23.54 18.37 -18.94
CA GLN A 195 23.36 19.23 -20.12
C GLN A 195 23.18 18.40 -21.40
N HIS A 196 23.96 17.33 -21.56
CA HIS A 196 23.84 16.40 -22.67
C HIS A 196 22.44 15.75 -22.70
N VAL A 197 22.01 15.11 -21.61
CA VAL A 197 20.68 14.47 -21.52
C VAL A 197 19.54 15.48 -21.66
N ALA A 198 19.69 16.70 -21.10
CA ALA A 198 18.71 17.77 -21.30
C ALA A 198 18.60 18.18 -22.78
N SER A 199 19.71 18.17 -23.53
CA SER A 199 19.73 18.46 -24.96
C SER A 199 19.07 17.35 -25.80
N GLU A 200 19.34 16.07 -25.51
CA GLU A 200 18.66 14.92 -26.13
C GLU A 200 17.14 14.98 -25.92
N LEU A 201 16.72 15.35 -24.72
CA LEU A 201 15.32 15.54 -24.37
C LEU A 201 14.73 16.87 -24.90
N GLY A 202 15.52 17.75 -25.52
CA GLY A 202 15.06 19.03 -26.09
C GLY A 202 14.66 20.08 -25.05
N ILE A 203 15.19 19.98 -23.82
CA ILE A 203 14.89 20.88 -22.70
C ILE A 203 15.72 22.16 -22.85
N ARG A 204 15.08 23.24 -23.30
CA ARG A 204 15.71 24.57 -23.47
C ARG A 204 15.89 25.37 -22.16
N ARG A 205 15.37 24.86 -21.04
CA ARG A 205 15.49 25.51 -19.72
C ARG A 205 16.76 25.01 -19.05
N GLN A 206 17.55 25.91 -18.46
CA GLN A 206 18.67 25.51 -17.62
C GLN A 206 18.15 24.70 -16.43
N VAL A 207 18.68 23.49 -16.26
CA VAL A 207 18.39 22.60 -15.12
C VAL A 207 19.57 22.68 -14.16
N GLU A 208 19.29 22.95 -12.90
CA GLU A 208 20.29 23.02 -11.84
C GLU A 208 20.38 21.66 -11.13
N LEU A 209 21.59 21.14 -10.97
CA LEU A 209 21.85 19.87 -10.30
C LEU A 209 22.36 20.14 -8.87
N LEU A 210 21.69 19.54 -7.90
CA LEU A 210 21.92 19.72 -6.48
C LEU A 210 22.17 18.38 -5.79
N GLU A 211 22.88 18.40 -4.66
CA GLU A 211 23.06 17.26 -3.76
C GLU A 211 22.46 17.55 -2.38
N SER A 212 21.91 16.54 -1.71
CA SER A 212 21.33 16.69 -0.38
C SER A 212 21.38 15.40 0.42
N HIS A 213 21.91 15.46 1.64
CA HIS A 213 21.84 14.35 2.61
C HIS A 213 20.43 14.11 3.17
N ASP A 214 19.50 15.08 3.01
CA ASP A 214 18.11 14.98 3.49
C ASP A 214 17.21 14.14 2.52
N THR A 215 17.79 13.36 1.58
CA THR A 215 17.02 12.49 0.66
C THR A 215 17.78 11.25 0.19
N ASP A 216 17.09 10.10 0.12
CA ASP A 216 17.61 8.81 -0.38
C ASP A 216 17.26 8.53 -1.86
N VAL A 217 16.57 9.45 -2.55
CA VAL A 217 16.02 9.22 -3.90
C VAL A 217 16.27 10.45 -4.78
N PRO A 218 16.56 10.28 -6.08
CA PRO A 218 16.52 11.38 -7.05
C PRO A 218 15.18 12.13 -7.03
N LEU A 219 15.23 13.46 -7.14
CA LEU A 219 14.03 14.32 -7.09
C LEU A 219 14.07 15.46 -8.11
N ALA A 220 13.24 15.37 -9.15
CA ALA A 220 12.88 16.49 -10.01
C ALA A 220 11.93 17.49 -9.31
N ALA A 221 12.32 18.75 -9.25
CA ALA A 221 11.55 19.81 -8.60
C ALA A 221 11.49 21.11 -9.43
N GLY A 222 10.39 21.86 -9.26
CA GLY A 222 10.19 23.16 -9.90
C GLY A 222 9.64 23.10 -11.33
N THR A 223 8.84 24.10 -11.70
CA THR A 223 8.21 24.19 -13.04
C THR A 223 8.91 25.22 -13.92
N LEU A 224 9.19 26.42 -13.39
CA LEU A 224 9.83 27.51 -14.14
C LEU A 224 11.36 27.44 -14.07
N ARG A 225 11.91 27.18 -12.88
CA ARG A 225 13.34 26.93 -12.62
C ARG A 225 13.48 25.47 -12.18
N PRO A 226 13.71 24.54 -13.12
CA PRO A 226 13.81 23.12 -12.81
C PRO A 226 15.13 22.82 -12.08
N LYS A 227 15.03 22.00 -11.04
CA LYS A 227 16.14 21.51 -10.22
C LYS A 227 16.05 19.99 -10.15
N VAL A 228 17.17 19.30 -10.21
CA VAL A 228 17.28 17.86 -9.88
C VAL A 228 18.12 17.77 -8.61
N VAL A 229 17.60 17.11 -7.58
CA VAL A 229 18.34 16.82 -6.35
C VAL A 229 18.73 15.35 -6.35
N LEU A 230 20.00 15.04 -6.07
CA LEU A 230 20.51 13.69 -5.91
C LEU A 230 20.87 13.39 -4.44
N SER A 231 20.76 12.11 -4.09
CA SER A 231 21.29 11.52 -2.86
C SER A 231 22.81 11.33 -2.98
N PRO A 232 23.60 11.43 -1.89
CA PRO A 232 25.07 11.40 -1.93
C PRO A 232 25.70 10.11 -2.51
N ASP A 233 24.94 9.02 -2.60
CA ASP A 233 25.37 7.77 -3.24
C ASP A 233 25.56 7.89 -4.77
N TYR A 234 25.22 9.03 -5.37
CA TYR A 234 25.46 9.32 -6.80
C TYR A 234 26.91 9.05 -7.25
N ALA A 235 27.88 9.15 -6.33
CA ALA A 235 29.29 8.90 -6.61
C ALA A 235 29.56 7.43 -7.02
N GLU A 236 28.81 6.48 -6.43
CA GLU A 236 28.99 5.03 -6.61
C GLU A 236 28.25 4.49 -7.85
N TRP A 237 27.34 5.28 -8.44
CA TRP A 237 26.49 4.83 -9.54
C TRP A 237 27.27 4.50 -10.81
N SER A 238 26.88 3.41 -11.49
CA SER A 238 27.38 3.04 -12.82
C SER A 238 27.06 4.13 -13.86
N PRO A 239 27.84 4.30 -14.95
CA PRO A 239 27.50 5.25 -16.01
C PRO A 239 26.09 5.03 -16.59
N LEU A 240 25.64 3.78 -16.63
CA LEU A 240 24.29 3.38 -17.06
C LEU A 240 23.21 3.89 -16.10
N ARG A 241 23.38 3.68 -14.79
CA ARG A 241 22.50 4.22 -13.74
C ARG A 241 22.41 5.74 -13.82
N ARG A 242 23.55 6.43 -13.89
CA ARG A 242 23.61 7.91 -13.97
C ARG A 242 22.77 8.42 -15.15
N HIS A 243 22.96 7.82 -16.33
CA HIS A 243 22.25 8.22 -17.54
C HIS A 243 20.74 7.94 -17.44
N ALA A 244 20.34 6.72 -17.03
CA ALA A 244 18.95 6.33 -16.90
C ALA A 244 18.18 7.15 -15.84
N VAL A 245 18.80 7.41 -14.69
CA VAL A 245 18.23 8.26 -13.62
C VAL A 245 18.05 9.70 -14.10
N LEU A 246 19.08 10.30 -14.72
CA LEU A 246 18.94 11.66 -15.24
C LEU A 246 17.88 11.75 -16.35
N GLN A 247 17.76 10.75 -17.22
CA GLN A 247 16.71 10.69 -18.23
C GLN A 247 15.31 10.63 -17.61
N HIS A 248 15.11 9.83 -16.54
CA HIS A 248 13.84 9.76 -15.81
C HIS A 248 13.47 11.10 -15.16
N GLU A 249 14.38 11.70 -14.39
CA GLU A 249 14.13 12.98 -13.70
C GLU A 249 13.95 14.15 -14.69
N LEU A 250 14.72 14.18 -15.77
CA LEU A 250 14.56 15.18 -16.83
C LEU A 250 13.27 14.96 -17.64
N ALA A 251 12.76 13.73 -17.77
CA ALA A 251 11.47 13.48 -18.38
C ALA A 251 10.32 14.12 -17.57
N HIS A 252 10.37 14.07 -16.23
CA HIS A 252 9.42 14.78 -15.37
C HIS A 252 9.46 16.31 -15.60
N ILE A 253 10.67 16.88 -15.74
CA ILE A 253 10.87 18.31 -16.04
C ILE A 253 10.34 18.67 -17.43
N LYS A 254 10.64 17.86 -18.45
CA LYS A 254 10.17 18.05 -19.84
C LYS A 254 8.65 18.06 -19.93
N ARG A 255 7.99 17.17 -19.20
CA ARG A 255 6.53 16.99 -19.21
C ARG A 255 5.76 17.91 -18.26
N LEU A 256 6.47 18.69 -17.42
CA LEU A 256 5.88 19.55 -16.40
C LEU A 256 5.06 18.78 -15.35
N ASP A 257 5.49 17.56 -14.98
CA ASP A 257 4.70 16.70 -14.09
C ASP A 257 4.51 17.32 -12.69
N ALA A 258 5.42 18.19 -12.25
CA ALA A 258 5.26 18.99 -11.04
C ALA A 258 4.00 19.90 -11.07
N LEU A 259 3.57 20.35 -12.26
CA LEU A 259 2.34 21.14 -12.49
C LEU A 259 1.11 20.24 -12.59
N THR A 260 1.18 19.12 -13.31
CA THR A 260 0.04 18.18 -13.43
C THR A 260 -0.30 17.57 -12.06
N GLN A 261 0.71 17.21 -11.27
CA GLN A 261 0.53 16.79 -9.88
C GLN A 261 -0.01 17.90 -8.96
N PHE A 262 0.27 19.18 -9.23
CA PHE A 262 -0.29 20.30 -8.46
C PHE A 262 -1.81 20.40 -8.72
N ILE A 263 -2.21 20.39 -9.99
CA ILE A 263 -3.62 20.39 -10.41
C ILE A 263 -4.37 19.19 -9.83
N ALA A 264 -3.78 17.99 -9.94
CA ALA A 264 -4.35 16.76 -9.39
C ALA A 264 -4.57 16.82 -7.86
N ARG A 265 -3.67 17.48 -7.11
CA ARG A 265 -3.82 17.66 -5.66
C ARG A 265 -4.88 18.73 -5.32
N LEU A 266 -5.01 19.79 -6.11
CA LEU A 266 -6.12 20.76 -5.94
C LEU A 266 -7.48 20.12 -6.19
N ALA A 267 -7.62 19.33 -7.25
CA ALA A 267 -8.84 18.56 -7.54
C ALA A 267 -9.18 17.60 -6.39
N ALA A 268 -8.19 16.88 -5.86
CA ALA A 268 -8.36 15.99 -4.71
C ALA A 268 -8.71 16.73 -3.41
N ALA A 269 -8.23 17.96 -3.19
CA ALA A 269 -8.62 18.75 -2.03
C ALA A 269 -10.06 19.28 -2.15
N MET A 270 -10.47 19.75 -3.33
CA MET A 270 -11.82 20.27 -3.58
C MET A 270 -12.90 19.17 -3.49
N TYR A 271 -12.57 17.96 -3.94
CA TYR A 271 -13.45 16.80 -3.97
C TYR A 271 -12.94 15.67 -3.05
N TRP A 272 -12.50 16.02 -1.84
CA TRP A 272 -11.83 15.09 -0.92
C TRP A 272 -12.64 13.86 -0.52
N PHE A 273 -13.97 13.97 -0.54
CA PHE A 273 -14.91 12.88 -0.26
C PHE A 273 -15.20 12.00 -1.49
N HIS A 274 -14.72 12.37 -2.68
CA HIS A 274 -15.15 11.76 -3.95
C HIS A 274 -14.22 10.63 -4.41
N PRO A 275 -14.65 9.34 -4.42
CA PRO A 275 -13.75 8.21 -4.68
C PRO A 275 -13.15 8.21 -6.10
N LEU A 276 -13.93 8.58 -7.13
CA LEU A 276 -13.39 8.65 -8.51
C LEU A 276 -12.24 9.64 -8.65
N VAL A 277 -12.22 10.77 -7.91
CA VAL A 277 -11.11 11.72 -7.98
C VAL A 277 -9.82 11.07 -7.48
N TRP A 278 -9.87 10.38 -6.33
CA TRP A 278 -8.72 9.63 -5.82
C TRP A 278 -8.24 8.52 -6.75
N ILE A 279 -9.18 7.82 -7.42
CA ILE A 279 -8.84 6.80 -8.44
C ILE A 279 -8.16 7.45 -9.66
N THR A 280 -8.72 8.53 -10.20
CA THR A 280 -8.16 9.26 -11.36
C THR A 280 -6.80 9.87 -11.03
N VAL A 281 -6.62 10.44 -9.83
CA VAL A 281 -5.32 10.97 -9.37
C VAL A 281 -4.29 9.86 -9.16
N ARG A 282 -4.68 8.68 -8.65
CA ARG A 282 -3.79 7.51 -8.54
C ARG A 282 -3.39 6.97 -9.92
N ALA A 283 -4.34 6.83 -10.84
CA ALA A 283 -4.09 6.43 -12.21
C ALA A 283 -3.18 7.43 -12.94
N MET A 284 -3.42 8.74 -12.77
CA MET A 284 -2.61 9.80 -13.36
C MET A 284 -1.15 9.75 -12.87
N ARG A 285 -0.90 9.44 -11.59
CA ARG A 285 0.46 9.20 -11.10
C ARG A 285 1.09 7.92 -11.68
N ALA A 286 0.35 6.82 -11.76
CA ALA A 286 0.88 5.58 -12.35
C ALA A 286 1.23 5.74 -13.84
N GLU A 287 0.41 6.44 -14.62
CA GLU A 287 0.72 6.80 -16.01
C GLU A 287 1.84 7.84 -16.10
N CYS A 288 2.02 8.67 -15.07
CA CYS A 288 3.13 9.62 -14.99
C CYS A 288 4.48 8.90 -14.90
N GLU A 289 4.63 7.91 -14.03
CA GLU A 289 5.88 7.14 -13.91
C GLU A 289 6.17 6.36 -15.18
N ARG A 290 5.19 5.59 -15.69
CA ARG A 290 5.33 4.83 -16.95
C ARG A 290 5.69 5.70 -18.15
N ALA A 291 5.21 6.94 -18.19
CA ALA A 291 5.53 7.87 -19.25
C ALA A 291 6.92 8.52 -19.11
N CYS A 292 7.59 8.42 -17.95
CA CYS A 292 9.01 8.75 -17.79
C CYS A 292 9.88 7.54 -18.12
N ASP A 293 9.47 6.35 -17.68
CA ASP A 293 10.04 5.07 -18.09
C ASP A 293 10.11 4.94 -19.62
N ASP A 294 9.02 5.29 -20.32
CA ASP A 294 8.94 5.36 -21.79
C ASP A 294 10.01 6.28 -22.41
N TYR A 295 10.46 7.34 -21.73
CA TYR A 295 11.51 8.24 -22.24
C TYR A 295 12.91 7.65 -22.11
N VAL A 296 13.22 6.95 -21.00
CA VAL A 296 14.50 6.25 -20.80
C VAL A 296 14.68 5.17 -21.88
N LEU A 297 13.61 4.41 -22.13
CA LEU A 297 13.60 3.39 -23.18
C LEU A 297 13.69 3.98 -24.60
N ALA A 298 13.03 5.11 -24.85
CA ALA A 298 13.09 5.79 -26.15
C ALA A 298 14.47 6.41 -26.44
N ALA A 299 15.30 6.63 -25.43
CA ALA A 299 16.68 7.07 -25.57
C ALA A 299 17.69 5.92 -25.80
N GLY A 300 17.22 4.66 -25.82
CA GLY A 300 18.02 3.49 -26.23
C GLY A 300 18.44 2.55 -25.10
N THR A 301 18.12 2.84 -23.84
CA THR A 301 18.39 1.91 -22.72
C THR A 301 17.55 0.63 -22.88
N LYS A 302 18.16 -0.55 -22.71
CA LYS A 302 17.42 -1.82 -22.85
C LYS A 302 16.41 -1.99 -21.70
N PRO A 303 15.20 -2.54 -21.95
CA PRO A 303 14.21 -2.73 -20.89
C PRO A 303 14.67 -3.58 -19.70
N SER A 304 15.46 -4.62 -19.94
CA SER A 304 16.00 -5.51 -18.90
C SER A 304 17.06 -4.81 -18.03
N GLU A 305 17.93 -4.02 -18.66
CA GLU A 305 18.96 -3.23 -17.99
C GLU A 305 18.32 -2.16 -17.12
N TYR A 306 17.36 -1.40 -17.65
CA TYR A 306 16.64 -0.39 -16.87
C TYR A 306 15.78 -1.00 -15.75
N ALA A 307 15.14 -2.14 -15.98
CA ALA A 307 14.40 -2.84 -14.91
C ALA A 307 15.32 -3.30 -13.77
N HIS A 308 16.55 -3.73 -14.06
CA HIS A 308 17.55 -4.06 -13.05
C HIS A 308 17.96 -2.82 -12.23
N GLU A 309 18.26 -1.71 -12.90
CA GLU A 309 18.59 -0.43 -12.25
C GLU A 309 17.45 0.07 -11.34
N LEU A 310 16.18 -0.04 -11.78
CA LEU A 310 15.02 0.32 -10.95
C LEU A 310 14.85 -0.59 -9.72
N LEU A 311 15.17 -1.89 -9.85
CA LEU A 311 15.12 -2.83 -8.73
C LEU A 311 16.25 -2.55 -7.72
N GLU A 312 17.44 -2.19 -8.19
CA GLU A 312 18.57 -1.86 -7.30
C GLU A 312 18.32 -0.55 -6.54
N ILE A 313 17.85 0.51 -7.23
CA ILE A 313 17.44 1.78 -6.60
C ILE A 313 16.30 1.55 -5.58
N ALA A 314 15.38 0.62 -5.85
CA ALA A 314 14.32 0.28 -4.89
C ALA A 314 14.83 -0.53 -3.69
N SER A 315 15.93 -1.27 -3.85
CA SER A 315 16.55 -2.08 -2.80
C SER A 315 17.53 -1.32 -1.90
N SER A 316 18.08 -0.19 -2.37
CA SER A 316 19.05 0.63 -1.64
C SER A 316 18.44 1.65 -0.68
N LEU A 317 17.10 1.81 -0.67
CA LEU A 317 16.41 2.82 0.14
C LEU A 317 16.49 2.53 1.65
N ARG A 318 17.04 3.48 2.42
CA ARG A 318 17.47 3.25 3.82
C ARG A 318 16.39 3.32 4.91
N HIS A 319 15.14 3.71 4.59
CA HIS A 319 14.11 3.99 5.61
C HIS A 319 12.77 3.25 5.41
N PRO A 320 12.46 2.21 6.23
CA PRO A 320 11.23 1.41 6.13
C PRO A 320 9.94 2.03 6.73
N GLU A 321 10.03 3.14 7.47
CA GLU A 321 9.03 3.44 8.52
C GLU A 321 7.70 4.08 8.08
N LEU A 322 7.46 4.29 6.78
CA LEU A 322 6.23 4.95 6.30
C LEU A 322 5.23 4.00 5.63
N SER A 323 4.52 3.27 6.50
CA SER A 323 3.27 2.52 6.29
C SER A 323 3.32 1.33 5.33
N ALA A 324 2.97 0.13 5.84
CA ALA A 324 2.83 -1.09 5.05
C ALA A 324 1.86 -0.95 3.85
N ALA A 325 0.83 -0.11 3.97
CA ALA A 325 -0.08 0.19 2.85
C ALA A 325 0.58 1.05 1.76
N LEU A 326 1.50 1.96 2.13
CA LEU A 326 2.34 2.70 1.19
C LEU A 326 3.46 1.83 0.62
N ALA A 327 4.03 0.90 1.39
CA ALA A 327 5.01 -0.07 0.91
C ALA A 327 4.40 -1.02 -0.13
N MET A 328 3.23 -1.63 0.16
CA MET A 328 2.44 -2.41 -0.82
C MET A 328 2.06 -1.59 -2.05
N ALA A 329 1.60 -0.34 -1.86
CA ALA A 329 1.28 0.55 -2.98
C ALA A 329 2.51 0.94 -3.81
N ARG A 330 3.70 1.06 -3.21
CA ARG A 330 4.97 1.30 -3.91
C ARG A 330 5.50 0.04 -4.61
N ARG A 331 5.37 -1.14 -3.99
CA ARG A 331 5.80 -2.42 -4.56
C ARG A 331 4.98 -2.79 -5.80
N SER A 332 3.65 -2.70 -5.71
CA SER A 332 2.74 -2.86 -6.86
C SER A 332 2.91 -1.79 -7.94
N GLN A 333 3.37 -0.57 -7.59
CA GLN A 333 3.77 0.44 -8.57
C GLN A 333 5.10 0.09 -9.26
N LEU A 334 6.10 -0.41 -8.54
CA LEU A 334 7.38 -0.84 -9.11
C LEU A 334 7.21 -2.07 -10.01
N GLU A 335 6.51 -3.09 -9.54
CA GLU A 335 6.12 -4.28 -10.30
C GLU A 335 5.33 -3.87 -11.56
N GLY A 336 4.31 -3.02 -11.40
CA GLY A 336 3.51 -2.47 -12.50
C GLY A 336 4.26 -1.50 -13.43
N ARG A 337 5.49 -1.10 -13.10
CA ARG A 337 6.45 -0.43 -13.99
C ARG A 337 7.32 -1.46 -14.70
N VAL A 338 7.94 -2.39 -13.98
CA VAL A 338 8.76 -3.48 -14.56
C VAL A 338 7.98 -4.32 -15.57
N LEU A 339 6.74 -4.71 -15.26
CA LEU A 339 5.87 -5.43 -16.21
C LEU A 339 5.50 -4.58 -17.44
N ALA A 340 5.40 -3.25 -17.30
CA ALA A 340 5.15 -2.35 -18.42
C ALA A 340 6.41 -2.14 -19.28
N LEU A 341 7.60 -2.04 -18.66
CA LEU A 341 8.90 -1.98 -19.32
C LEU A 341 9.14 -3.21 -20.20
N LEU A 342 8.80 -4.40 -19.70
CA LEU A 342 9.01 -5.67 -20.38
C LEU A 342 7.94 -6.00 -21.43
N ASN A 343 6.85 -5.22 -21.52
CA ASN A 343 5.79 -5.46 -22.50
C ASN A 343 6.12 -4.80 -23.87
N PRO A 344 6.36 -5.59 -24.94
CA PRO A 344 6.71 -5.06 -26.26
C PRO A 344 5.50 -4.55 -27.05
N ALA A 345 4.27 -4.89 -26.65
CA ALA A 345 3.04 -4.50 -27.36
C ALA A 345 2.56 -3.08 -27.03
N VAL A 346 3.20 -2.39 -26.08
CA VAL A 346 2.87 -1.01 -25.70
C VAL A 346 3.52 -0.03 -26.69
N VAL A 347 2.70 0.81 -27.33
CA VAL A 347 3.21 1.90 -28.18
C VAL A 347 3.86 2.98 -27.30
N ARG A 348 5.19 3.03 -27.30
CA ARG A 348 5.99 4.02 -26.54
C ARG A 348 6.16 5.30 -27.34
N GLY A 349 6.15 6.46 -26.68
CA GLY A 349 6.47 7.73 -27.34
C GLY A 349 5.69 8.96 -26.85
N SER A 350 6.23 10.12 -27.23
CA SER A 350 5.71 11.45 -26.86
C SER A 350 4.34 11.76 -27.46
N VAL A 351 3.60 12.67 -26.83
CA VAL A 351 2.28 13.12 -27.34
C VAL A 351 2.45 14.05 -28.54
N SER A 352 1.84 13.70 -29.68
CA SER A 352 1.82 14.57 -30.85
C SER A 352 0.90 15.79 -30.63
N ARG A 353 1.21 16.94 -31.26
CA ARG A 353 0.36 18.15 -31.20
C ARG A 353 -1.09 17.85 -31.63
N LYS A 354 -1.29 16.99 -32.63
CA LYS A 354 -2.61 16.54 -33.08
C LYS A 354 -3.38 15.81 -31.98
N MET A 355 -2.71 14.89 -31.25
CA MET A 355 -3.31 14.17 -30.13
C MET A 355 -3.62 15.10 -28.94
N MET A 356 -2.74 16.08 -28.65
CA MET A 356 -2.98 17.08 -27.61
C MET A 356 -4.23 17.92 -27.91
N LEU A 357 -4.37 18.41 -29.15
CA LEU A 357 -5.56 19.15 -29.59
C LEU A 357 -6.81 18.28 -29.59
N ALA A 358 -6.72 17.02 -30.02
CA ALA A 358 -7.84 16.08 -29.99
C ALA A 358 -8.30 15.75 -28.56
N ALA A 359 -7.37 15.55 -27.62
CA ALA A 359 -7.67 15.32 -26.21
C ALA A 359 -8.32 16.57 -25.56
N ALA A 360 -7.77 17.76 -25.79
CA ALA A 360 -8.33 19.02 -25.31
C ALA A 360 -9.74 19.25 -25.88
N GLY A 361 -9.92 19.05 -27.19
CA GLY A 361 -11.22 19.16 -27.87
C GLY A 361 -12.23 18.14 -27.34
N LEU A 362 -11.84 16.88 -27.16
CA LEU A 362 -12.70 15.84 -26.57
C LEU A 362 -13.16 16.22 -25.16
N THR A 363 -12.23 16.63 -24.28
CA THR A 363 -12.59 17.08 -22.93
C THR A 363 -13.52 18.29 -22.97
N LEU A 364 -13.27 19.27 -23.85
CA LEU A 364 -14.12 20.45 -24.00
C LEU A 364 -15.54 20.10 -24.50
N CYS A 365 -15.65 19.22 -25.50
CA CYS A 365 -16.93 18.72 -26.02
C CYS A 365 -17.75 17.92 -25.00
N ILE A 366 -17.12 17.36 -23.97
CA ILE A 366 -17.81 16.69 -22.85
C ILE A 366 -18.20 17.71 -21.78
N VAL A 367 -17.29 18.62 -21.42
CA VAL A 367 -17.43 19.52 -20.27
C VAL A 367 -18.40 20.66 -20.54
N LEU A 368 -18.41 21.24 -21.74
CA LEU A 368 -19.30 22.37 -22.04
C LEU A 368 -20.79 21.98 -22.00
N PRO A 369 -21.27 20.89 -22.65
CA PRO A 369 -22.66 20.47 -22.51
C PRO A 369 -22.99 20.05 -21.08
N LEU A 370 -22.09 19.34 -20.41
CA LEU A 370 -22.29 18.88 -19.03
C LEU A 370 -22.39 20.03 -18.03
N ALA A 371 -21.65 21.12 -18.23
CA ALA A 371 -21.77 22.34 -17.42
C ALA A 371 -23.06 23.12 -17.74
N ALA A 372 -23.45 23.21 -19.01
CA ALA A 372 -24.66 23.91 -19.46
C ALA A 372 -25.96 23.26 -19.00
N ILE A 373 -26.01 21.92 -18.90
CA ILE A 373 -27.20 21.19 -18.42
C ILE A 373 -27.53 21.60 -16.99
N GLN A 374 -28.75 22.08 -16.80
CA GLN A 374 -29.36 22.34 -15.50
C GLN A 374 -30.75 21.69 -15.44
N ALA A 375 -31.12 21.14 -14.28
CA ALA A 375 -32.41 20.49 -14.11
C ALA A 375 -33.53 21.55 -14.12
N ALA A 376 -34.49 21.41 -15.04
CA ALA A 376 -35.63 22.32 -15.16
C ALA A 376 -36.45 22.34 -13.86
N GLY A 377 -36.52 23.49 -13.21
CA GLY A 377 -37.45 23.69 -12.10
C GLY A 377 -38.89 23.66 -12.61
N PRO A 378 -39.87 23.24 -11.80
CA PRO A 378 -41.27 23.38 -12.18
C PRO A 378 -41.54 24.86 -12.46
N GLN A 379 -41.90 25.18 -13.71
CA GLN A 379 -42.38 26.51 -14.03
C GLN A 379 -43.59 26.79 -13.14
N LYS A 380 -43.51 27.84 -12.31
CA LYS A 380 -44.71 28.46 -11.78
C LYS A 380 -45.49 28.98 -12.97
N THR A 381 -46.53 28.25 -13.36
CA THR A 381 -47.58 28.77 -14.23
C THR A 381 -48.25 29.92 -13.50
N SER A 382 -47.76 31.13 -13.74
CA SER A 382 -48.46 32.36 -13.39
C SER A 382 -49.78 32.36 -14.17
N ALA A 383 -50.86 32.01 -13.49
CA ALA A 383 -52.20 32.10 -14.04
C ALA A 383 -52.45 33.53 -14.53
N PRO A 384 -52.98 33.73 -15.75
CA PRO A 384 -53.22 35.06 -16.28
C PRO A 384 -54.44 35.67 -15.58
N THR A 385 -54.21 36.61 -14.66
CA THR A 385 -55.26 37.52 -14.18
C THR A 385 -55.63 38.44 -15.35
N GLY A 386 -56.81 38.22 -15.94
CA GLY A 386 -57.18 38.86 -17.20
C GLY A 386 -57.63 40.32 -17.08
N ASN A 387 -57.69 40.99 -18.23
CA ASN A 387 -58.72 41.99 -18.53
C ASN A 387 -58.96 42.05 -20.06
N ALA A 388 -60.25 42.16 -20.41
CA ALA A 388 -60.91 42.18 -21.72
C ALA A 388 -60.10 42.59 -22.99
N SER A 389 -60.32 41.89 -24.12
CA SER A 389 -61.42 42.23 -25.07
C SER A 389 -61.39 41.45 -26.40
N ALA A 390 -62.59 41.10 -26.90
CA ALA A 390 -63.00 40.85 -28.30
C ALA A 390 -62.39 39.72 -29.18
N ALA A 391 -63.34 38.90 -29.69
CA ALA A 391 -63.44 38.32 -31.05
C ALA A 391 -62.52 37.17 -31.52
N ALA A 392 -63.18 36.06 -31.90
CA ALA A 392 -62.74 35.02 -32.84
C ALA A 392 -63.02 35.48 -34.30
N PRO A 393 -62.72 34.73 -35.41
CA PRO A 393 -62.38 33.30 -35.47
C PRO A 393 -61.33 32.84 -36.53
N ALA A 394 -61.12 31.51 -36.59
CA ALA A 394 -60.94 30.66 -37.79
C ALA A 394 -59.72 29.70 -37.81
N VAL A 395 -59.95 28.53 -38.41
CA VAL A 395 -59.10 27.32 -38.62
C VAL A 395 -59.18 26.98 -40.14
N PRO A 396 -58.62 25.89 -40.72
CA PRO A 396 -57.52 24.97 -40.36
C PRO A 396 -56.49 24.72 -41.50
N GLY A 397 -55.50 23.82 -41.30
CA GLY A 397 -54.68 23.29 -42.40
C GLY A 397 -53.53 22.34 -42.02
N THR A 398 -53.75 21.02 -42.14
CA THR A 398 -52.78 19.90 -42.10
C THR A 398 -52.86 19.11 -43.44
N PRO A 399 -52.11 18.03 -43.75
CA PRO A 399 -50.91 17.41 -43.13
C PRO A 399 -49.82 16.89 -44.14
N ALA A 400 -48.85 16.09 -43.61
CA ALA A 400 -48.18 14.93 -44.24
C ALA A 400 -46.94 15.11 -45.17
N ILE A 401 -46.06 14.12 -45.46
CA ILE A 401 -45.47 12.90 -44.81
C ILE A 401 -44.36 12.34 -45.77
N HIS A 402 -43.43 11.44 -45.33
CA HIS A 402 -42.49 10.60 -46.14
C HIS A 402 -41.27 11.29 -46.83
N ALA A 403 -40.12 10.63 -47.13
CA ALA A 403 -39.51 9.33 -46.73
C ALA A 403 -37.96 9.31 -47.04
N GLN A 404 -37.22 8.28 -46.56
CA GLN A 404 -35.84 7.94 -47.00
C GLN A 404 -35.86 7.09 -48.29
N PRO A 405 -34.74 6.86 -49.03
CA PRO A 405 -33.83 5.71 -48.71
C PRO A 405 -32.33 5.76 -49.18
N VAL A 406 -31.45 5.06 -48.43
CA VAL A 406 -30.39 4.07 -48.83
C VAL A 406 -29.17 4.45 -49.75
N ALA A 407 -28.02 3.76 -49.51
CA ALA A 407 -26.69 3.84 -50.17
C ALA A 407 -26.56 2.87 -51.41
N PRO A 408 -25.40 2.38 -51.98
CA PRO A 408 -24.07 2.04 -51.39
C PRO A 408 -22.77 2.18 -52.29
N SER A 409 -21.63 1.59 -51.85
CA SER A 409 -20.49 1.01 -52.64
C SER A 409 -19.10 1.73 -52.71
N ALA A 410 -18.02 0.92 -52.83
CA ALA A 410 -16.56 1.25 -52.89
C ALA A 410 -15.95 0.77 -54.26
N PRO A 411 -14.61 0.50 -54.53
CA PRO A 411 -13.32 0.63 -53.79
C PRO A 411 -12.05 1.07 -54.64
N SER A 412 -10.81 0.86 -54.12
CA SER A 412 -9.53 0.49 -54.82
C SER A 412 -8.27 1.43 -54.95
N ALA A 413 -7.16 0.97 -54.33
CA ALA A 413 -5.82 0.60 -54.87
C ALA A 413 -4.66 1.57 -55.33
N VAL A 414 -3.52 1.50 -54.58
CA VAL A 414 -2.06 1.25 -54.93
C VAL A 414 -1.21 2.15 -55.90
N VAL A 415 0.08 2.40 -55.54
CA VAL A 415 1.37 2.29 -56.33
C VAL A 415 2.49 3.29 -55.86
N ALA A 416 3.79 2.90 -55.94
CA ALA A 416 5.03 3.65 -55.60
C ALA A 416 5.85 4.08 -56.84
N PRO A 417 7.03 4.79 -56.76
CA PRO A 417 8.35 4.07 -56.82
C PRO A 417 9.68 4.78 -56.35
N ALA A 418 10.75 3.96 -56.19
CA ALA A 418 12.21 4.08 -56.54
C ALA A 418 13.21 5.19 -56.05
N ALA A 419 14.52 4.82 -56.09
CA ALA A 419 15.75 5.56 -55.67
C ALA A 419 16.76 5.76 -56.85
N PRO A 420 18.00 6.31 -56.71
CA PRO A 420 19.21 5.55 -56.25
C PRO A 420 20.42 6.36 -55.66
N GLY A 421 21.53 5.69 -55.25
CA GLY A 421 22.89 6.30 -55.10
C GLY A 421 23.86 5.67 -54.06
N GLN A 422 25.11 5.36 -54.45
CA GLN A 422 26.20 4.72 -53.64
C GLN A 422 27.54 5.46 -53.88
N PRO A 423 28.60 5.34 -53.03
CA PRO A 423 29.69 4.36 -53.30
C PRO A 423 30.49 3.83 -52.06
N THR A 424 31.54 3.05 -52.36
CA THR A 424 32.33 2.09 -51.52
C THR A 424 33.68 2.64 -50.97
N ILE A 425 34.37 1.93 -50.03
CA ILE A 425 35.78 1.44 -50.16
C ILE A 425 36.39 0.78 -48.87
N ALA A 426 36.99 -0.41 -49.07
CA ALA A 426 38.16 -1.10 -48.43
C ALA A 426 38.32 -1.45 -46.92
N GLU A 427 39.01 -2.59 -46.74
CA GLU A 427 39.61 -3.24 -45.56
C GLU A 427 41.16 -3.28 -45.75
N PRO A 428 42.03 -3.46 -44.72
CA PRO A 428 42.72 -4.76 -44.61
C PRO A 428 43.19 -5.25 -43.21
N THR A 429 43.41 -6.56 -43.17
CA THR A 429 44.12 -7.52 -42.28
C THR A 429 45.37 -7.09 -41.46
N ALA A 430 45.57 -7.68 -40.26
CA ALA A 430 46.86 -8.25 -39.75
C ALA A 430 46.77 -8.91 -38.34
N ALA A 431 47.70 -9.81 -37.99
CA ALA A 431 47.90 -10.46 -36.67
C ALA A 431 49.38 -10.90 -36.46
N PRO A 432 49.74 -11.69 -35.42
CA PRO A 432 50.22 -11.35 -34.06
C PRO A 432 51.78 -11.42 -33.90
N PRO A 433 52.39 -11.27 -32.69
CA PRO A 433 52.84 -12.49 -31.95
C PRO A 433 53.08 -12.42 -30.40
N ALA A 434 53.00 -13.61 -29.76
CA ALA A 434 53.89 -14.25 -28.75
C ALA A 434 54.41 -13.63 -27.41
N MET A 435 54.12 -14.39 -26.33
CA MET A 435 55.02 -14.97 -25.28
C MET A 435 55.65 -14.21 -24.07
N ALA A 436 55.43 -14.83 -22.90
CA ALA A 436 56.34 -15.14 -21.77
C ALA A 436 56.87 -14.04 -20.81
N SER A 437 56.58 -14.20 -19.49
CA SER A 437 57.57 -14.68 -18.49
C SER A 437 57.04 -14.72 -17.03
N ALA A 438 57.53 -15.71 -16.28
CA ALA A 438 57.62 -15.80 -14.80
C ALA A 438 59.16 -15.89 -14.47
N PRO A 439 59.69 -15.98 -13.22
CA PRO A 439 59.11 -16.50 -11.97
C PRO A 439 59.64 -15.85 -10.64
N SER A 440 59.71 -16.65 -9.55
CA SER A 440 60.36 -16.44 -8.23
C SER A 440 59.52 -15.75 -7.15
N VAL A 441 59.11 -16.35 -6.00
CA VAL A 441 59.63 -17.36 -5.04
C VAL A 441 60.59 -16.80 -3.98
N ILE A 442 60.20 -16.93 -2.70
CA ILE A 442 60.93 -17.16 -1.42
C ILE A 442 59.84 -17.06 -0.31
N VAL A 443 59.32 -18.16 0.27
CA VAL A 443 59.84 -19.09 1.30
C VAL A 443 59.63 -18.59 2.76
N ALA A 444 59.08 -19.48 3.60
CA ALA A 444 58.72 -19.33 5.03
C ALA A 444 59.93 -19.71 5.95
N PRO A 445 59.84 -20.22 7.22
CA PRO A 445 58.76 -20.44 8.22
C PRO A 445 59.24 -20.03 9.67
N PRO A 446 59.08 -20.80 10.79
CA PRO A 446 57.90 -21.37 11.49
C PRO A 446 57.70 -20.84 12.96
N ALA A 447 56.77 -21.45 13.70
CA ALA A 447 56.45 -21.24 15.14
C ALA A 447 57.53 -21.78 16.13
N PRO A 448 57.32 -21.67 17.47
CA PRO A 448 56.77 -22.83 18.22
C PRO A 448 55.84 -22.50 19.42
N ALA A 449 55.37 -23.57 20.10
CA ALA A 449 54.40 -23.57 21.22
C ALA A 449 55.04 -23.85 22.61
N LEU A 450 54.24 -23.82 23.69
CA LEU A 450 54.37 -24.53 25.00
C LEU A 450 53.00 -24.42 25.75
N VAL A 451 52.31 -25.50 26.16
CA VAL A 451 52.37 -26.23 27.46
C VAL A 451 51.99 -25.35 28.69
N GLY A 452 51.12 -25.73 29.64
CA GLY A 452 50.27 -26.92 29.86
C GLY A 452 49.70 -27.00 31.30
N ALA A 453 49.13 -28.15 31.70
CA ALA A 453 48.82 -28.62 33.08
C ALA A 453 47.52 -28.18 33.84
N ASN A 454 46.55 -29.10 33.83
CA ASN A 454 45.83 -29.76 34.95
C ASN A 454 45.56 -29.08 36.30
N ALA A 455 44.33 -29.29 36.80
CA ALA A 455 43.86 -29.04 38.17
C ALA A 455 44.00 -30.28 39.10
N PRO A 456 43.82 -30.10 40.43
CA PRO A 456 43.34 -31.17 41.30
C PRO A 456 42.09 -30.80 42.15
N VAL A 457 41.46 -31.86 42.64
CA VAL A 457 40.07 -32.04 43.11
C VAL A 457 39.89 -31.85 44.64
N MET A 458 38.63 -31.69 45.07
CA MET A 458 38.02 -31.96 46.41
C MET A 458 38.22 -30.99 47.59
N ALA A 459 37.12 -30.47 48.16
CA ALA A 459 36.44 -31.05 49.34
C ALA A 459 35.26 -30.17 49.85
N VAL A 460 34.28 -30.78 50.52
CA VAL A 460 33.14 -30.11 51.20
C VAL A 460 33.41 -30.03 52.71
N PRO A 461 33.03 -28.92 53.36
CA PRO A 461 32.47 -28.98 54.72
C PRO A 461 31.14 -28.20 54.87
N GLN A 462 30.43 -28.48 55.97
CA GLN A 462 29.06 -28.03 56.25
C GLN A 462 28.94 -26.60 56.82
N GLN A 463 27.69 -26.14 56.96
CA GLN A 463 27.27 -24.82 57.48
C GLN A 463 27.84 -24.44 58.86
N PRO A 464 27.97 -23.13 59.09
CA PRO A 464 27.60 -22.50 60.37
C PRO A 464 26.35 -21.61 60.25
N SER A 465 25.44 -21.76 61.22
CA SER A 465 24.43 -20.81 61.75
C SER A 465 23.95 -19.58 60.93
N THR A 466 22.63 -19.50 60.79
CA THR A 466 21.85 -18.32 60.34
C THR A 466 22.05 -17.05 61.20
N PRO A 467 22.25 -15.87 60.57
CA PRO A 467 21.92 -14.57 61.17
C PRO A 467 20.38 -14.37 61.24
N PRO A 468 19.87 -13.51 62.14
CA PRO A 468 18.44 -13.31 62.32
C PRO A 468 17.79 -12.60 61.12
N ALA A 469 16.52 -12.90 60.85
CA ALA A 469 15.75 -12.28 59.79
C ALA A 469 15.60 -10.76 60.01
N PRO A 470 15.63 -9.93 58.95
CA PRO A 470 15.24 -8.53 59.06
C PRO A 470 13.78 -8.42 59.52
N PRO A 471 13.40 -7.35 60.26
CA PRO A 471 12.05 -7.20 60.77
C PRO A 471 11.03 -7.22 59.62
N ALA A 472 9.92 -7.92 59.84
CA ALA A 472 8.86 -8.02 58.85
C ALA A 472 8.37 -6.61 58.44
N PRO A 473 8.13 -6.36 57.13
CA PRO A 473 7.49 -5.12 56.71
C PRO A 473 6.13 -4.98 57.42
N PRO A 474 5.74 -3.77 57.83
CA PRO A 474 4.52 -3.56 58.61
C PRO A 474 3.30 -4.12 57.88
N ALA A 475 2.37 -4.69 58.66
CA ALA A 475 1.24 -5.45 58.18
C ALA A 475 0.46 -4.72 57.08
N ALA A 476 0.02 -5.49 56.08
CA ALA A 476 -0.71 -5.01 54.91
C ALA A 476 -1.87 -4.09 55.30
N GLN A 477 -1.76 -2.81 54.95
CA GLN A 477 -2.92 -1.93 54.95
C GLN A 477 -3.87 -2.37 53.83
N GLN A 478 -5.15 -2.44 54.19
CA GLN A 478 -6.21 -3.08 53.42
C GLN A 478 -6.55 -2.28 52.17
N HIS A 479 -6.90 -2.99 51.09
CA HIS A 479 -7.63 -2.50 49.89
C HIS A 479 -7.42 -1.02 49.51
N VAL A 480 -6.25 -0.69 48.95
CA VAL A 480 -6.14 0.48 48.07
C VAL A 480 -6.59 0.06 46.68
N GLY A 481 -7.68 0.63 46.18
CA GLY A 481 -8.15 0.41 44.81
C GLY A 481 -7.08 0.78 43.79
N SER A 482 -7.18 0.20 42.59
CA SER A 482 -6.25 0.41 41.47
C SER A 482 -6.09 1.90 41.14
N SER A 483 -4.98 2.48 41.61
CA SER A 483 -4.62 3.89 41.41
C SER A 483 -3.73 4.05 40.19
N GLY A 484 -3.91 5.11 39.40
CA GLY A 484 -3.18 5.31 38.15
C GLY A 484 -3.88 4.67 36.95
N ILE A 485 -3.17 4.63 35.83
CA ILE A 485 -3.67 4.17 34.53
C ILE A 485 -4.18 2.72 34.59
N GLU A 486 -3.56 1.87 35.43
CA GLU A 486 -4.02 0.49 35.68
C GLU A 486 -5.48 0.41 36.16
N GLY A 487 -5.98 1.42 36.89
CA GLY A 487 -7.39 1.48 37.31
C GLY A 487 -8.37 1.89 36.21
N CYS A 488 -7.89 2.48 35.12
CA CYS A 488 -8.69 2.73 33.91
C CYS A 488 -8.83 1.49 33.01
N ASN A 489 -7.98 0.47 33.18
CA ASN A 489 -7.92 -0.73 32.34
C ASN A 489 -8.86 -1.87 32.82
N GLY A 490 -10.03 -1.52 33.36
CA GLY A 490 -11.05 -2.48 33.80
C GLY A 490 -11.68 -3.29 32.65
N SER A 491 -12.53 -4.27 32.99
CA SER A 491 -13.19 -5.18 32.04
C SER A 491 -14.27 -4.54 31.15
N GLY A 492 -14.49 -3.23 31.25
CA GLY A 492 -15.43 -2.46 30.45
C GLY A 492 -14.84 -1.86 29.17
N LYS A 493 -15.51 -0.85 28.63
CA LYS A 493 -15.06 -0.13 27.43
C LYS A 493 -13.97 0.86 27.81
N HIS A 494 -12.72 0.49 27.62
CA HIS A 494 -11.58 1.39 27.75
C HIS A 494 -11.24 2.06 26.42
N ASN A 495 -10.93 3.35 26.46
CA ASN A 495 -10.25 4.05 25.37
C ASN A 495 -8.89 4.53 25.88
N SER A 496 -7.87 4.46 25.02
CA SER A 496 -6.60 5.14 25.25
C SER A 496 -6.12 5.82 23.98
N HIS A 497 -5.49 6.98 24.15
CA HIS A 497 -4.86 7.75 23.08
C HIS A 497 -3.51 8.25 23.59
N VAL A 498 -2.48 8.16 22.76
CA VAL A 498 -1.14 8.68 23.06
C VAL A 498 -0.62 9.32 21.78
N ASP A 499 -0.32 10.62 21.84
CA ASP A 499 0.30 11.40 20.77
C ASP A 499 1.63 11.97 21.27
N ILE A 500 2.66 11.87 20.42
CA ILE A 500 4.05 12.16 20.78
C ILE A 500 4.69 12.89 19.60
N GLU A 501 4.96 14.18 19.77
CA GLU A 501 5.75 14.99 18.84
C GLU A 501 7.16 15.18 19.43
N ASP A 502 8.19 14.59 18.82
CA ASP A 502 9.61 14.85 19.14
C ASP A 502 10.24 15.68 18.02
N ASN A 503 10.85 16.80 18.37
CA ASN A 503 11.47 17.73 17.43
C ASN A 503 12.77 18.27 18.03
N ASP A 504 13.91 17.69 17.62
CA ASP A 504 15.26 17.98 18.11
C ASP A 504 15.40 17.94 19.65
N GLY A 505 14.69 17.02 20.31
CA GLY A 505 14.71 16.84 21.77
C GLY A 505 13.70 17.70 22.54
N TYR A 506 13.00 18.63 21.88
CA TYR A 506 11.82 19.24 22.44
C TYR A 506 10.62 18.33 22.20
N ARG A 507 10.19 17.62 23.25
CA ARG A 507 9.11 16.64 23.18
C ARG A 507 7.80 17.23 23.68
N LYS A 508 6.72 16.95 22.97
CA LYS A 508 5.36 17.23 23.40
C LYS A 508 4.56 15.93 23.43
N TRP A 509 3.88 15.70 24.54
CA TRP A 509 3.14 14.49 24.85
C TRP A 509 1.71 14.87 25.24
N ILE A 510 0.75 14.22 24.61
CA ILE A 510 -0.65 14.26 25.01
C ILE A 510 -1.12 12.81 25.09
N ALA A 511 -1.51 12.36 26.27
CA ALA A 511 -2.02 11.01 26.46
C ALA A 511 -3.28 11.03 27.32
N SER A 512 -4.25 10.20 26.98
CA SER A 512 -5.45 10.02 27.78
C SER A 512 -5.89 8.57 27.86
N TRP A 513 -6.48 8.22 29.00
CA TRP A 513 -7.06 6.92 29.29
C TRP A 513 -8.42 7.13 29.95
N SER A 514 -9.43 6.38 29.52
CA SER A 514 -10.76 6.43 30.12
C SER A 514 -11.37 5.03 30.23
N GLY A 515 -11.92 4.71 31.40
CA GLY A 515 -12.77 3.56 31.66
C GLY A 515 -14.06 3.99 32.38
N ASP A 516 -14.87 3.04 32.83
CA ASP A 516 -16.24 3.33 33.30
C ASP A 516 -16.30 4.33 34.47
N ASP A 517 -15.40 4.20 35.47
CA ASP A 517 -15.28 5.10 36.63
C ASP A 517 -13.93 5.85 36.70
N CYS A 518 -13.13 5.83 35.63
CA CYS A 518 -11.75 6.35 35.63
C CYS A 518 -11.48 7.23 34.39
N GLN A 519 -10.81 8.37 34.58
CA GLN A 519 -10.28 9.21 33.50
C GLN A 519 -8.91 9.75 33.88
N VAL A 520 -7.94 9.64 33.00
CA VAL A 520 -6.59 10.19 33.14
C VAL A 520 -6.25 10.98 31.89
N ASP A 521 -5.83 12.24 32.04
CA ASP A 521 -5.32 13.09 30.97
C ASP A 521 -3.93 13.62 31.36
N LEU A 522 -2.91 13.30 30.55
CA LEU A 522 -1.51 13.69 30.69
C LEU A 522 -1.11 14.64 29.57
N HIS A 523 -0.58 15.80 29.94
CA HIS A 523 -0.02 16.82 29.05
C HIS A 523 1.40 17.12 29.49
N ALA A 524 2.38 16.93 28.62
CA ALA A 524 3.80 17.13 28.95
C ALA A 524 4.56 17.81 27.80
N GLU A 525 5.47 18.70 28.12
CA GLU A 525 6.23 19.49 27.15
C GLU A 525 7.66 19.76 27.65
N GLY A 526 8.67 19.55 26.80
CA GLY A 526 10.11 19.70 27.09
C GLY A 526 10.91 18.39 27.21
N ASP A 527 12.21 18.51 27.50
CA ASP A 527 13.06 17.37 27.89
C ASP A 527 12.76 17.02 29.35
N ILE A 528 12.00 15.93 29.55
CA ILE A 528 11.56 15.44 30.86
C ILE A 528 12.33 14.17 31.18
N ARG A 529 13.09 14.20 32.28
CA ARG A 529 13.90 13.06 32.74
C ARG A 529 13.32 12.49 34.02
N PHE A 530 13.21 11.18 34.05
CA PHE A 530 12.70 10.41 35.17
C PHE A 530 13.85 9.89 36.03
N SER A 531 13.56 9.61 37.30
CA SER A 531 14.42 8.76 38.11
C SER A 531 14.54 7.39 37.45
N ALA A 532 15.64 6.68 37.71
CA ALA A 532 15.91 5.42 37.03
C ALA A 532 14.93 4.30 37.43
N ASP A 533 14.32 4.40 38.61
CA ASP A 533 13.24 3.54 39.06
C ASP A 533 11.84 3.99 38.58
N ALA A 534 11.76 5.06 37.77
CA ALA A 534 10.55 5.69 37.26
C ALA A 534 9.52 6.10 38.33
N LEU A 535 9.99 6.37 39.57
CA LEU A 535 9.15 6.80 40.69
C LEU A 535 9.12 8.32 40.89
N GLU A 536 10.03 9.08 40.27
CA GLU A 536 10.14 10.53 40.41
C GLU A 536 10.50 11.20 39.07
N LEU A 537 10.25 12.51 38.96
CA LEU A 537 10.80 13.35 37.91
C LEU A 537 12.11 13.98 38.41
N GLN A 538 13.20 13.83 37.66
CA GLN A 538 14.50 14.42 37.98
C GLN A 538 14.65 15.85 37.45
N SER A 539 14.22 16.09 36.21
CA SER A 539 14.34 17.40 35.58
C SER A 539 13.32 17.60 34.46
N ILE A 540 12.95 18.85 34.22
CA ILE A 540 12.18 19.32 33.07
C ILE A 540 12.96 20.49 32.46
N SER A 541 13.12 20.54 31.14
CA SER A 541 13.78 21.68 30.47
C SER A 541 13.06 23.01 30.73
N SER A 542 13.80 24.12 30.74
CA SER A 542 13.21 25.46 30.89
C SER A 542 12.07 25.71 29.87
N GLY A 543 10.97 26.28 30.35
CA GLY A 543 9.73 26.48 29.57
C GLY A 543 8.86 25.23 29.39
N GLY A 544 9.31 24.06 29.83
CA GLY A 544 8.54 22.82 29.84
C GLY A 544 7.66 22.64 31.09
N TYR A 545 6.79 21.63 31.05
CA TYR A 545 5.94 21.21 32.18
C TYR A 545 5.50 19.75 32.06
N PHE A 546 5.00 19.18 33.15
CA PHE A 546 4.36 17.87 33.21
C PHE A 546 3.06 17.98 34.02
N GLU A 547 1.92 17.80 33.36
CA GLU A 547 0.57 18.05 33.90
C GLU A 547 -0.29 16.80 33.79
N VAL A 548 -0.86 16.35 34.91
CA VAL A 548 -1.72 15.17 35.00
C VAL A 548 -3.02 15.55 35.68
N ASN A 549 -4.14 15.15 35.05
CA ASN A 549 -5.47 15.15 35.64
C ASN A 549 -5.91 13.69 35.76
N GLU A 550 -6.17 13.22 36.97
CA GLU A 550 -6.69 11.86 37.24
C GLU A 550 -8.02 11.99 37.99
N ARG A 551 -9.06 11.32 37.49
CA ARG A 551 -10.36 11.18 38.15
C ARG A 551 -10.66 9.71 38.38
N HIS A 552 -10.92 9.33 39.63
CA HIS A 552 -11.51 8.03 39.98
C HIS A 552 -12.80 8.25 40.77
N GLY A 553 -13.92 7.81 40.22
CA GLY A 553 -15.25 8.07 40.77
C GLY A 553 -15.50 9.57 40.98
N ALA A 554 -15.66 9.98 42.24
CA ALA A 554 -15.88 11.37 42.63
C ALA A 554 -14.59 12.16 42.98
N GLU A 555 -13.43 11.50 43.09
CA GLU A 555 -12.17 12.18 43.43
C GLU A 555 -11.43 12.60 42.15
N LEU A 556 -11.07 13.87 42.06
CA LEU A 556 -10.25 14.46 40.99
C LEU A 556 -8.93 14.95 41.59
N ARG A 557 -7.81 14.34 41.17
CA ARG A 557 -6.45 14.80 41.45
C ARG A 557 -5.89 15.52 40.23
N HIS A 558 -5.20 16.62 40.49
CA HIS A 558 -4.48 17.37 39.48
C HIS A 558 -3.08 17.69 40.01
N VAL A 559 -2.05 17.41 39.21
CA VAL A 559 -0.68 17.81 39.50
C VAL A 559 -0.06 18.46 38.26
N ARG A 560 0.53 19.64 38.44
CA ARG A 560 1.37 20.30 37.44
C ARG A 560 2.77 20.48 38.02
N VAL A 561 3.76 19.96 37.30
CA VAL A 561 5.18 20.05 37.64
C VAL A 561 5.87 20.97 36.65
N THR A 562 6.62 21.94 37.15
CA THR A 562 7.36 22.93 36.36
C THR A 562 8.81 23.07 36.84
N PRO A 563 9.75 23.46 35.96
CA PRO A 563 11.12 23.74 36.37
C PRO A 563 11.18 24.99 37.26
N SER A 564 12.02 24.93 38.30
CA SER A 564 12.30 26.02 39.22
C SER A 564 13.81 26.14 39.45
N GLY A 565 14.28 27.27 39.97
CA GLY A 565 15.71 27.63 39.97
C GLY A 565 16.65 26.58 40.59
N ASN A 566 16.17 25.82 41.58
CA ASN A 566 16.92 24.75 42.26
C ASN A 566 16.23 23.36 42.15
N GLY A 567 15.39 23.10 41.15
CA GLY A 567 14.75 21.79 40.96
C GLY A 567 13.39 21.85 40.28
N LEU A 568 12.40 21.12 40.83
CA LEU A 568 11.03 21.07 40.32
C LEU A 568 10.04 21.66 41.33
N GLN A 569 9.08 22.43 40.84
CA GLN A 569 7.96 22.96 41.61
C GLN A 569 6.68 22.17 41.28
N TYR A 570 5.91 21.83 42.31
CA TYR A 570 4.69 21.02 42.21
C TYR A 570 3.48 21.85 42.62
N GLU A 571 2.53 22.02 41.71
CA GLU A 571 1.18 22.52 41.99
C GLU A 571 0.24 21.31 42.09
N TYR A 572 -0.34 21.05 43.27
CA TYR A 572 -1.19 19.88 43.51
C TYR A 572 -2.56 20.29 44.02
N LYS A 573 -3.61 19.72 43.43
CA LYS A 573 -5.02 19.98 43.79
C LYS A 573 -5.78 18.67 43.93
N VAL A 574 -6.68 18.62 44.91
CA VAL A 574 -7.66 17.54 45.09
C VAL A 574 -9.05 18.17 45.10
N ASN A 575 -9.94 17.70 44.23
CA ASN A 575 -11.29 18.24 44.01
C ASN A 575 -11.28 19.78 43.79
N GLY A 576 -10.28 20.27 43.04
CA GLY A 576 -10.07 21.69 42.76
C GLY A 576 -9.39 22.50 43.88
N THR A 577 -9.25 21.94 45.09
CA THR A 577 -8.62 22.62 46.24
C THR A 577 -7.12 22.40 46.24
N GLN A 578 -6.34 23.47 46.28
CA GLN A 578 -4.87 23.41 46.38
C GLN A 578 -4.43 22.75 47.69
N GLN A 579 -3.50 21.79 47.61
CA GLN A 579 -2.90 21.13 48.77
C GLN A 579 -1.37 21.13 48.66
N GLN A 580 -0.68 20.83 49.77
CA GLN A 580 0.77 20.63 49.76
C GLN A 580 1.11 19.29 49.08
N PHE A 581 2.24 19.24 48.37
CA PHE A 581 2.75 18.00 47.77
C PHE A 581 3.54 17.17 48.81
N ASP A 582 2.78 16.64 49.77
CA ASP A 582 3.23 15.90 50.93
C ASP A 582 3.67 14.45 50.61
N GLN A 583 3.94 13.65 51.64
CA GLN A 583 4.35 12.26 51.48
C GLN A 583 3.28 11.37 50.80
N ASN A 584 1.99 11.66 51.03
CA ASN A 584 0.89 10.90 50.44
C ASN A 584 0.72 11.25 48.96
N ALA A 585 0.80 12.53 48.62
CA ALA A 585 0.77 13.03 47.25
C ALA A 585 1.96 12.48 46.43
N ARG A 586 3.17 12.44 47.03
CA ARG A 586 4.35 11.79 46.43
C ARG A 586 4.13 10.30 46.21
N ALA A 587 3.67 9.56 47.22
CA ALA A 587 3.45 8.11 47.11
C ALA A 587 2.32 7.74 46.12
N TRP A 588 1.38 8.64 45.87
CA TRP A 588 0.45 8.53 44.74
C TRP A 588 1.15 8.78 43.40
N PHE A 589 1.85 9.91 43.26
CA PHE A 589 2.48 10.30 42.00
C PHE A 589 3.55 9.30 41.55
N SER A 590 4.33 8.72 42.45
CA SER A 590 5.29 7.65 42.12
C SER A 590 4.63 6.39 41.56
N ARG A 591 3.43 6.02 42.06
CA ARG A 591 2.64 4.92 41.48
C ARG A 591 2.12 5.28 40.10
N PHE A 592 1.66 6.53 39.92
CA PHE A 592 1.25 7.03 38.61
C PHE A 592 2.40 6.99 37.60
N LEU A 593 3.59 7.50 37.93
CA LEU A 593 4.75 7.51 37.04
C LEU A 593 5.22 6.08 36.66
N LEU A 594 5.19 5.14 37.62
CA LEU A 594 5.48 3.74 37.33
C LEU A 594 4.43 3.10 36.41
N SER A 595 3.15 3.40 36.63
CA SER A 595 2.05 2.90 35.77
C SER A 595 2.11 3.50 34.36
N LEU A 596 2.47 4.78 34.25
CA LEU A 596 2.75 5.46 32.99
C LEU A 596 3.91 4.77 32.24
N GLU A 597 5.01 4.51 32.94
CA GLU A 597 6.16 3.81 32.36
C GLU A 597 5.79 2.41 31.87
N ARG A 598 5.10 1.61 32.68
CA ARG A 598 4.70 0.25 32.29
C ARG A 598 3.64 0.20 31.18
N THR A 599 2.94 1.32 30.94
CA THR A 599 1.93 1.46 29.88
C THR A 599 2.50 2.04 28.58
N THR A 600 3.51 2.92 28.66
CA THR A 600 4.01 3.72 27.52
C THR A 600 5.49 3.55 27.19
N GLY A 601 6.32 3.14 28.15
CA GLY A 601 7.78 3.05 27.99
C GLY A 601 8.51 4.40 27.99
N PHE A 602 7.88 5.47 28.49
CA PHE A 602 8.40 6.84 28.52
C PHE A 602 9.85 6.94 29.06
N ALA A 603 10.13 6.27 30.17
CA ALA A 603 11.38 6.26 30.91
C ALA A 603 12.25 5.02 30.61
N ALA A 604 11.92 4.21 29.59
CA ALA A 604 12.66 3.00 29.27
C ALA A 604 14.16 3.27 29.03
N ASP A 605 14.50 4.42 28.44
CA ASP A 605 15.88 4.87 28.20
C ASP A 605 16.72 5.05 29.48
N SER A 606 16.11 5.43 30.62
CA SER A 606 16.80 5.53 31.91
C SER A 606 16.62 4.28 32.78
N ARG A 607 15.47 3.62 32.67
CA ARG A 607 15.09 2.47 33.50
C ARG A 607 15.78 1.16 33.11
N VAL A 608 15.86 0.83 31.81
CA VAL A 608 16.51 -0.42 31.37
C VAL A 608 18.01 -0.43 31.74
N PRO A 609 18.81 0.64 31.53
CA PRO A 609 20.19 0.69 32.00
C PRO A 609 20.37 0.56 33.52
N MET A 610 19.39 0.98 34.32
CA MET A 610 19.44 0.79 35.78
C MET A 610 19.08 -0.63 36.19
N LEU A 611 18.08 -1.27 35.57
CA LEU A 611 17.77 -2.69 35.79
C LEU A 611 19.00 -3.55 35.46
N LEU A 612 19.66 -3.28 34.32
CA LEU A 612 20.94 -3.88 33.94
C LEU A 612 22.03 -3.69 35.00
N LYS A 613 22.21 -2.49 35.54
CA LYS A 613 23.19 -2.23 36.62
C LYS A 613 22.84 -2.93 37.94
N LYS A 614 21.54 -3.11 38.24
CA LYS A 614 21.06 -3.65 39.52
C LYS A 614 21.08 -5.19 39.57
N GLY A 615 20.77 -5.85 38.46
CA GLY A 615 20.66 -7.32 38.41
C GLY A 615 20.92 -7.93 37.04
N GLY A 616 21.65 -7.22 36.16
CA GLY A 616 22.01 -7.70 34.84
C GLY A 616 20.80 -7.88 33.90
N PRO A 617 20.99 -8.64 32.80
CA PRO A 617 19.90 -8.96 31.85
C PRO A 617 18.67 -9.59 32.50
N GLN A 618 18.86 -10.42 33.54
CA GLN A 618 17.75 -11.12 34.21
C GLN A 618 16.76 -10.13 34.84
N ALA A 619 17.23 -9.08 35.51
CA ALA A 619 16.35 -8.07 36.09
C ALA A 619 15.51 -7.31 35.05
N VAL A 620 15.97 -7.22 33.79
CA VAL A 620 15.16 -6.66 32.69
C VAL A 620 14.10 -7.66 32.23
N LEU A 621 14.46 -8.94 32.09
CA LEU A 621 13.55 -10.02 31.71
C LEU A 621 12.43 -10.25 32.76
N ASP A 622 12.76 -10.09 34.04
CA ASP A 622 11.82 -10.15 35.15
C ASP A 622 10.84 -8.97 35.10
N GLU A 623 11.32 -7.73 34.87
CA GLU A 623 10.43 -6.56 34.70
C GLU A 623 9.53 -6.72 33.47
N ILE A 624 10.05 -7.23 32.34
CA ILE A 624 9.26 -7.50 31.12
C ILE A 624 8.07 -8.42 31.42
N SER A 625 8.25 -9.42 32.30
CA SER A 625 7.16 -10.31 32.71
C SER A 625 6.05 -9.61 33.50
N SER A 626 6.31 -8.42 34.07
CA SER A 626 5.32 -7.60 34.75
C SER A 626 4.60 -6.59 33.83
N LEU A 627 5.19 -6.24 32.69
CA LEU A 627 4.61 -5.34 31.70
C LEU A 627 3.35 -5.96 31.08
N GLN A 628 2.34 -5.14 30.79
CA GLN A 628 1.09 -5.59 30.17
C GLN A 628 1.00 -5.29 28.66
N ASN A 629 1.59 -4.19 28.22
CA ASN A 629 1.54 -3.72 26.84
C ASN A 629 2.67 -4.33 25.98
N ASP A 630 2.31 -4.99 24.89
CA ASP A 630 3.24 -5.60 23.93
C ASP A 630 4.25 -4.63 23.33
N TYR A 631 3.85 -3.38 23.06
CA TYR A 631 4.77 -2.35 22.58
C TYR A 631 5.87 -2.05 23.60
N VAL A 632 5.52 -2.01 24.89
CA VAL A 632 6.48 -1.73 25.97
C VAL A 632 7.36 -2.95 26.23
N ARG A 633 6.80 -4.18 26.18
CA ARG A 633 7.58 -5.43 26.18
C ARG A 633 8.61 -5.41 25.04
N GLY A 634 8.17 -5.12 23.82
CA GLY A 634 9.00 -5.02 22.62
C GLY A 634 10.09 -3.95 22.75
N LEU A 635 9.76 -2.77 23.29
CA LEU A 635 10.73 -1.71 23.59
C LEU A 635 11.79 -2.16 24.58
N TYR A 636 11.40 -2.79 25.69
CA TYR A 636 12.31 -3.30 26.71
C TYR A 636 13.23 -4.40 26.19
N PHE A 637 12.70 -5.35 25.41
CA PHE A 637 13.54 -6.35 24.73
C PHE A 637 14.56 -5.70 23.80
N ARG A 638 14.15 -4.73 22.96
CA ARG A 638 15.07 -4.04 22.04
C ARG A 638 16.15 -3.23 22.79
N LYS A 639 15.79 -2.57 23.90
CA LYS A 639 16.75 -1.89 24.80
C LYS A 639 17.70 -2.86 25.51
N LEU A 640 17.25 -4.06 25.84
CA LEU A 640 18.13 -5.13 26.33
C LEU A 640 19.09 -5.61 25.24
N LEU A 641 18.60 -5.72 24.00
CA LEU A 641 19.38 -6.08 22.82
C LEU A 641 20.33 -4.95 22.35
N ASP A 642 20.37 -3.78 23.00
CA ASP A 642 21.42 -2.77 22.76
C ASP A 642 22.76 -3.13 23.44
N GLN A 643 22.81 -4.19 24.27
CA GLN A 643 24.04 -4.70 24.87
C GLN A 643 24.84 -5.55 23.85
N PRO A 644 26.09 -5.21 23.48
CA PRO A 644 26.78 -5.86 22.36
C PRO A 644 27.01 -7.36 22.54
N ASP A 645 27.31 -7.80 23.77
CA ASP A 645 27.80 -9.16 24.07
C ASP A 645 26.90 -9.91 25.06
N LEU A 646 25.60 -10.10 24.73
CA LEU A 646 24.72 -10.94 25.53
C LEU A 646 25.08 -12.44 25.38
N PRO A 647 25.22 -13.21 26.49
CA PRO A 647 25.45 -14.65 26.42
C PRO A 647 24.32 -15.41 25.72
N ALA A 648 24.64 -16.47 24.98
CA ALA A 648 23.65 -17.26 24.23
C ALA A 648 22.45 -17.75 25.07
N PRO A 649 22.59 -18.19 26.34
CA PRO A 649 21.43 -18.52 27.18
C PRO A 649 20.47 -17.36 27.43
N ILE A 650 20.99 -16.12 27.52
CA ILE A 650 20.19 -14.90 27.67
C ILE A 650 19.48 -14.57 26.35
N VAL A 651 20.18 -14.68 25.21
CA VAL A 651 19.57 -14.48 23.87
C VAL A 651 18.44 -15.49 23.62
N ASN A 652 18.65 -16.77 23.96
CA ASN A 652 17.63 -17.80 23.89
C ASN A 652 16.43 -17.48 24.79
N ARG A 653 16.67 -17.00 26.02
CA ARG A 653 15.59 -16.57 26.93
C ARG A 653 14.83 -15.36 26.38
N ILE A 654 15.49 -14.40 25.74
CA ILE A 654 14.84 -13.26 25.05
C ILE A 654 13.91 -13.77 23.93
N ILE A 655 14.42 -14.63 23.05
CA ILE A 655 13.64 -15.22 21.93
C ILE A 655 12.40 -15.94 22.47
N THR A 656 12.60 -16.84 23.45
CA THR A 656 11.53 -17.66 24.03
C THR A 656 10.48 -16.79 24.72
N GLN A 657 10.91 -15.87 25.59
CA GLN A 657 9.99 -15.01 26.34
C GLN A 657 9.25 -14.02 25.43
N ALA A 658 9.88 -13.51 24.36
CA ALA A 658 9.19 -12.73 23.35
C ALA A 658 8.10 -13.57 22.63
N GLY A 659 8.43 -14.81 22.27
CA GLY A 659 7.51 -15.79 21.70
C GLY A 659 6.32 -16.17 22.60
N GLU A 660 6.51 -16.17 23.91
CA GLU A 660 5.50 -16.52 24.92
C GLU A 660 4.63 -15.33 25.34
N GLN A 661 5.21 -14.13 25.48
CA GLN A 661 4.57 -12.99 26.15
C GLN A 661 4.07 -11.88 25.21
N ILE A 662 4.60 -11.77 23.99
CA ILE A 662 4.13 -10.78 23.00
C ILE A 662 3.01 -11.40 22.15
N LYS A 663 1.82 -10.80 22.16
CA LYS A 663 0.62 -11.32 21.47
C LYS A 663 0.43 -10.74 20.07
N THR A 664 0.99 -9.57 19.80
CA THR A 664 0.96 -8.88 18.51
C THR A 664 2.12 -9.33 17.62
N ASP A 665 1.79 -9.91 16.47
CA ASP A 665 2.78 -10.41 15.51
C ASP A 665 3.86 -9.38 15.14
N TYR A 666 3.45 -8.12 14.99
CA TYR A 666 4.34 -7.02 14.60
C TYR A 666 5.45 -6.76 15.63
N GLU A 667 5.13 -6.61 16.92
CA GLU A 667 6.15 -6.38 17.95
C GLU A 667 6.99 -7.64 18.19
N MET A 668 6.40 -8.83 18.12
CA MET A 668 7.14 -10.08 18.25
C MET A 668 8.14 -10.25 17.10
N ALA A 669 7.72 -10.01 15.86
CA ALA A 669 8.60 -10.01 14.70
C ALA A 669 9.68 -8.93 14.79
N ARG A 670 9.39 -7.74 15.31
CA ARG A 670 10.43 -6.70 15.54
C ARG A 670 11.52 -7.19 16.48
N VAL A 671 11.16 -7.80 17.63
CA VAL A 671 12.14 -8.34 18.58
C VAL A 671 12.96 -9.46 17.93
N LEU A 672 12.33 -10.42 17.27
CA LEU A 672 13.02 -11.53 16.61
C LEU A 672 13.95 -11.03 15.48
N MET A 673 13.50 -10.10 14.64
CA MET A 673 14.33 -9.48 13.60
C MET A 673 15.57 -8.78 14.19
N GLU A 674 15.43 -8.09 15.32
CA GLU A 674 16.54 -7.39 15.98
C GLU A 674 17.53 -8.37 16.64
N VAL A 675 17.04 -9.47 17.23
CA VAL A 675 17.89 -10.58 17.68
C VAL A 675 18.71 -11.13 16.52
N ALA A 676 18.06 -11.45 15.39
CA ALA A 676 18.71 -12.03 14.23
C ALA A 676 19.73 -11.09 13.56
N GLN A 677 19.51 -9.77 13.65
CA GLN A 677 20.44 -8.77 13.13
C GLN A 677 21.67 -8.56 14.03
N LYS A 678 21.47 -8.49 15.35
CA LYS A 678 22.54 -8.13 16.29
C LYS A 678 23.34 -9.34 16.79
N TYR A 679 22.72 -10.51 16.92
CA TYR A 679 23.36 -11.70 17.50
C TYR A 679 23.44 -12.83 16.47
N PRO A 680 24.66 -13.26 16.08
CA PRO A 680 24.82 -14.43 15.23
C PRO A 680 24.48 -15.67 16.06
N MET A 681 23.25 -16.18 15.91
CA MET A 681 22.76 -17.42 16.52
C MET A 681 23.58 -18.61 15.98
N LYS A 682 24.72 -18.89 16.64
CA LYS A 682 25.69 -19.92 16.25
C LYS A 682 25.35 -21.30 16.81
N ASP A 683 24.65 -21.35 17.94
CA ASP A 683 24.22 -22.59 18.58
C ASP A 683 22.85 -23.04 18.07
N GLU A 684 22.60 -24.35 18.16
CA GLU A 684 21.36 -24.96 17.69
C GLU A 684 20.16 -24.53 18.53
N ALA A 685 20.31 -24.44 19.86
CA ALA A 685 19.22 -24.16 20.79
C ALA A 685 18.59 -22.78 20.54
N SER A 686 19.41 -21.75 20.27
CA SER A 686 18.93 -20.41 19.89
C SER A 686 18.12 -20.43 18.58
N ARG A 687 18.51 -21.25 17.60
CA ARG A 687 17.80 -21.37 16.31
C ARG A 687 16.49 -22.13 16.42
N THR A 688 16.47 -23.22 17.19
CA THR A 688 15.25 -23.96 17.53
C THR A 688 14.26 -23.09 18.33
N ALA A 689 14.76 -22.29 19.28
CA ALA A 689 13.94 -21.31 19.98
C ALA A 689 13.38 -20.25 19.02
N PHE A 690 14.19 -19.78 18.06
CA PHE A 690 13.79 -18.79 17.06
C PHE A 690 12.68 -19.31 16.14
N LEU A 691 12.80 -20.55 15.66
CA LEU A 691 11.77 -21.23 14.87
C LEU A 691 10.48 -21.42 15.67
N THR A 692 10.60 -21.86 16.93
CA THR A 692 9.44 -22.03 17.82
C THR A 692 8.71 -20.71 18.04
N ALA A 693 9.44 -19.62 18.32
CA ALA A 693 8.84 -18.28 18.46
C ALA A 693 8.24 -17.76 17.14
N ALA A 694 8.89 -18.01 15.99
CA ALA A 694 8.36 -17.65 14.68
C ALA A 694 7.04 -18.37 14.37
N ASN A 695 6.89 -19.63 14.79
CA ASN A 695 5.65 -20.41 14.62
C ASN A 695 4.46 -19.89 15.45
N HIS A 696 4.65 -18.93 16.36
CA HIS A 696 3.56 -18.25 17.05
C HIS A 696 2.99 -17.04 16.26
N LEU A 697 3.65 -16.61 15.18
CA LEU A 697 3.17 -15.53 14.30
C LEU A 697 1.94 -16.00 13.51
N LYS A 698 0.87 -15.20 13.53
CA LYS A 698 -0.43 -15.57 12.91
C LYS A 698 -0.61 -15.02 11.51
N THR A 699 0.10 -13.94 11.19
CA THR A 699 0.12 -13.29 9.89
C THR A 699 1.26 -13.83 9.05
N ASP A 700 0.91 -14.48 7.94
CA ASP A 700 1.84 -15.05 6.95
C ASP A 700 3.00 -14.11 6.59
N TYR A 701 2.74 -12.80 6.48
CA TYR A 701 3.75 -11.80 6.12
C TYR A 701 4.87 -11.68 7.16
N GLU A 702 4.53 -11.50 8.45
CA GLU A 702 5.56 -11.39 9.49
C GLU A 702 6.20 -12.76 9.77
N HIS A 703 5.40 -13.85 9.70
CA HIS A 703 5.90 -15.22 9.82
C HIS A 703 6.94 -15.54 8.75
N ALA A 704 6.62 -15.33 7.47
CA ALA A 704 7.56 -15.54 6.37
C ALA A 704 8.78 -14.62 6.46
N ARG A 705 8.61 -13.35 6.87
CA ARG A 705 9.72 -12.40 7.05
C ARG A 705 10.72 -12.87 8.11
N VAL A 706 10.23 -13.33 9.26
CA VAL A 706 11.07 -13.84 10.35
C VAL A 706 11.73 -15.17 9.94
N LEU A 707 10.97 -16.10 9.35
CA LEU A 707 11.48 -17.39 8.90
C LEU A 707 12.57 -17.25 7.82
N ILE A 708 12.34 -16.44 6.79
CA ILE A 708 13.32 -16.14 5.72
C ILE A 708 14.60 -15.51 6.29
N THR A 709 14.50 -14.74 7.37
CA THR A 709 15.66 -14.12 8.02
C THR A 709 16.56 -15.18 8.68
N LEU A 710 15.97 -16.19 9.33
CA LEU A 710 16.74 -17.34 9.81
C LEU A 710 17.31 -18.16 8.66
N LEU A 711 16.53 -18.44 7.60
CA LEU A 711 16.96 -19.26 6.46
C LEU A 711 18.18 -18.69 5.72
N LYS A 712 18.40 -17.38 5.80
CA LYS A 712 19.59 -16.70 5.24
C LYS A 712 20.84 -16.81 6.12
N MET A 713 20.76 -17.39 7.31
CA MET A 713 21.92 -17.61 8.16
C MET A 713 22.76 -18.80 7.69
N PRO A 714 24.10 -18.73 7.78
CA PRO A 714 24.96 -19.83 7.39
C PRO A 714 24.87 -21.01 8.37
N ASN A 715 25.23 -22.21 7.87
CA ASN A 715 25.41 -23.44 8.64
C ASN A 715 24.15 -23.94 9.37
N LEU A 716 22.95 -23.76 8.80
CA LEU A 716 21.71 -24.34 9.35
C LEU A 716 21.80 -25.88 9.38
N SER A 717 21.33 -26.48 10.48
CA SER A 717 21.21 -27.94 10.58
C SER A 717 20.05 -28.46 9.72
N ARG A 718 20.05 -29.77 9.43
CA ARG A 718 18.88 -30.42 8.79
C ARG A 718 17.61 -30.33 9.62
N GLU A 719 17.72 -30.32 10.95
CA GLU A 719 16.54 -30.18 11.81
C GLU A 719 15.92 -28.78 11.69
N ASN A 720 16.75 -27.72 11.62
CA ASN A 720 16.26 -26.38 11.32
C ASN A 720 15.58 -26.29 9.94
N ILE A 721 16.11 -26.98 8.91
CA ILE A 721 15.51 -27.04 7.57
C ILE A 721 14.17 -27.78 7.61
N ARG A 722 14.11 -28.93 8.31
CA ARG A 722 12.91 -29.74 8.52
C ARG A 722 11.81 -28.93 9.21
N MET A 723 12.14 -28.27 10.32
CA MET A 723 11.25 -27.36 11.04
C MET A 723 10.81 -26.17 10.18
N ALA A 724 11.67 -25.63 9.32
CA ALA A 724 11.30 -24.54 8.41
C ALA A 724 10.35 -24.99 7.29
N LEU A 725 10.48 -26.22 6.79
CA LEU A 725 9.52 -26.84 5.86
C LEU A 725 8.16 -27.09 6.55
N GLU A 726 8.15 -27.57 7.80
CA GLU A 726 6.92 -27.71 8.60
C GLU A 726 6.27 -26.35 8.87
N SER A 727 7.07 -25.32 9.17
CA SER A 727 6.64 -23.93 9.33
C SER A 727 6.00 -23.39 8.04
N ALA A 728 6.63 -23.63 6.89
CA ALA A 728 6.12 -23.23 5.57
C ALA A 728 4.76 -23.85 5.23
N ALA A 729 4.45 -25.05 5.74
CA ALA A 729 3.15 -25.70 5.55
C ALA A 729 1.98 -24.94 6.21
N THR A 730 2.24 -24.19 7.28
CA THR A 730 1.19 -23.42 8.00
C THR A 730 0.80 -22.11 7.30
N ILE A 731 1.61 -21.63 6.36
CA ILE A 731 1.41 -20.41 5.58
C ILE A 731 0.27 -20.61 4.57
N LYS A 732 -0.62 -19.61 4.44
CA LYS A 732 -1.86 -19.72 3.64
C LYS A 732 -1.80 -18.97 2.31
N THR A 733 -1.04 -17.88 2.27
CA THR A 733 -0.89 -17.03 1.09
C THR A 733 0.19 -17.60 0.17
N ASP A 734 -0.22 -17.89 -1.08
CA ASP A 734 0.62 -18.41 -2.15
C ASP A 734 1.96 -17.67 -2.28
N TYR A 735 1.91 -16.33 -2.26
CA TYR A 735 3.09 -15.46 -2.38
C TYR A 735 4.10 -15.66 -1.26
N GLU A 736 3.66 -15.71 0.01
CA GLU A 736 4.56 -15.86 1.14
C GLU A 736 5.07 -17.31 1.27
N LYS A 737 4.24 -18.31 0.97
CA LYS A 737 4.66 -19.72 0.87
C LYS A 737 5.72 -19.87 -0.22
N SER A 738 5.49 -19.33 -1.42
CA SER A 738 6.46 -19.34 -2.52
C SER A 738 7.76 -18.63 -2.15
N ARG A 739 7.71 -17.46 -1.47
CA ARG A 739 8.93 -16.78 -1.00
C ARG A 739 9.77 -17.64 -0.05
N ILE A 740 9.14 -18.35 0.88
CA ILE A 740 9.84 -19.27 1.80
C ILE A 740 10.41 -20.44 1.02
N LEU A 741 9.63 -21.07 0.14
CA LEU A 741 10.08 -22.18 -0.69
C LEU A 741 11.23 -21.78 -1.63
N VAL A 742 11.18 -20.62 -2.29
CA VAL A 742 12.30 -20.14 -3.13
C VAL A 742 13.55 -19.90 -2.28
N THR A 743 13.42 -19.31 -1.08
CA THR A 743 14.56 -19.14 -0.14
C THR A 743 15.15 -20.49 0.31
N LEU A 744 14.29 -21.47 0.60
CA LEU A 744 14.69 -22.84 0.93
C LEU A 744 15.44 -23.52 -0.23
N ALA A 745 14.95 -23.34 -1.46
CA ALA A 745 15.58 -23.86 -2.66
C ALA A 745 16.91 -23.16 -3.02
N GLU A 746 17.25 -22.01 -2.44
CA GLU A 746 18.56 -21.36 -2.61
C GLU A 746 19.64 -21.95 -1.67
N MET A 747 19.28 -22.86 -0.77
CA MET A 747 20.21 -23.49 0.17
C MET A 747 21.13 -24.50 -0.52
N LYS A 748 22.39 -24.62 -0.07
CA LYS A 748 23.43 -25.38 -0.79
C LYS A 748 23.24 -26.90 -0.83
N SER A 749 22.42 -27.48 0.05
CA SER A 749 22.24 -28.93 0.14
C SER A 749 20.85 -29.27 0.65
N PHE A 750 20.02 -29.79 -0.25
CA PHE A 750 18.81 -30.54 0.10
C PHE A 750 19.08 -32.02 -0.20
N ASP A 751 18.64 -32.92 0.68
CA ASP A 751 18.53 -34.34 0.39
C ASP A 751 17.17 -34.71 -0.23
N GLU A 752 17.02 -35.96 -0.68
CA GLU A 752 15.80 -36.40 -1.36
C GLU A 752 14.55 -36.36 -0.46
N ASN A 753 14.68 -36.42 0.87
CA ASN A 753 13.54 -36.30 1.79
C ASN A 753 13.12 -34.84 1.94
N GLU A 754 14.07 -33.91 1.97
CA GLU A 754 13.85 -32.46 1.97
C GLU A 754 13.18 -32.03 0.65
N ILE A 755 13.71 -32.49 -0.51
CA ILE A 755 13.09 -32.30 -1.84
C ILE A 755 11.68 -32.92 -1.89
N SER A 756 11.51 -34.14 -1.39
CA SER A 756 10.22 -34.84 -1.37
C SER A 756 9.18 -34.14 -0.50
N THR A 757 9.61 -33.45 0.56
CA THR A 757 8.74 -32.65 1.45
C THR A 757 8.40 -31.31 0.81
N TYR A 758 9.39 -30.61 0.24
CA TYR A 758 9.20 -29.41 -0.56
C TYR A 758 8.12 -29.60 -1.64
N LEU A 759 8.25 -30.67 -2.43
CA LEU A 759 7.33 -30.97 -3.53
C LEU A 759 5.92 -31.36 -3.07
N LYS A 760 5.68 -31.67 -1.78
CA LYS A 760 4.33 -31.84 -1.22
C LYS A 760 3.65 -30.50 -0.91
N LEU A 761 4.42 -29.43 -0.65
CA LEU A 761 3.89 -28.10 -0.34
C LEU A 761 3.56 -27.30 -1.60
N VAL A 762 4.22 -27.57 -2.73
CA VAL A 762 3.99 -26.87 -4.01
C VAL A 762 2.55 -27.01 -4.53
N PRO A 763 1.85 -28.16 -4.46
CA PRO A 763 0.44 -28.28 -4.81
C PRO A 763 -0.51 -27.39 -3.99
N GLU A 764 -0.11 -26.97 -2.78
CA GLU A 764 -0.90 -26.06 -1.92
C GLU A 764 -0.81 -24.59 -2.36
N ILE A 765 0.02 -24.28 -3.36
CA ILE A 765 0.08 -22.96 -4.01
C ILE A 765 -0.94 -22.95 -5.14
N HIS A 766 -1.87 -21.99 -5.14
CA HIS A 766 -2.97 -21.95 -6.10
C HIS A 766 -2.63 -21.16 -7.35
N THR A 767 -1.86 -20.07 -7.22
CA THR A 767 -1.42 -19.25 -8.35
C THR A 767 -0.32 -19.92 -9.17
N ASP A 768 -0.53 -19.98 -10.48
CA ASP A 768 0.39 -20.61 -11.44
C ASP A 768 1.81 -20.03 -11.40
N TYR A 769 1.94 -18.72 -11.24
CA TYR A 769 3.22 -18.01 -11.24
C TYR A 769 4.08 -18.39 -10.03
N GLU A 770 3.51 -18.32 -8.82
CA GLU A 770 4.16 -18.74 -7.58
C GLU A 770 4.50 -20.23 -7.59
N LYS A 771 3.60 -21.08 -8.13
CA LYS A 771 3.84 -22.52 -8.27
C LYS A 771 5.02 -22.79 -9.21
N SER A 772 5.03 -22.16 -10.39
CA SER A 772 6.11 -22.32 -11.38
C SER A 772 7.44 -21.76 -10.87
N HIS A 773 7.41 -20.61 -10.17
CA HIS A 773 8.60 -19.99 -9.62
C HIS A 773 9.26 -20.88 -8.57
N SER A 774 8.47 -21.49 -7.69
CA SER A 774 8.94 -22.43 -6.66
C SER A 774 9.52 -23.71 -7.28
N LEU A 775 8.85 -24.29 -8.28
CA LEU A 775 9.37 -25.46 -9.01
C LEU A 775 10.69 -25.16 -9.75
N ILE A 776 10.77 -24.01 -10.42
CA ILE A 776 11.96 -23.61 -11.18
C ILE A 776 13.15 -23.33 -10.26
N ALA A 777 12.94 -22.67 -9.12
CA ALA A 777 13.99 -22.42 -8.14
C ALA A 777 14.62 -23.73 -7.63
N LEU A 778 13.79 -24.73 -7.31
CA LEU A 778 14.23 -26.06 -6.89
C LEU A 778 15.12 -26.73 -7.96
N MET A 779 14.69 -26.72 -9.22
CA MET A 779 15.43 -27.32 -10.34
C MET A 779 16.73 -26.59 -10.69
N GLN A 780 16.82 -25.28 -10.43
CA GLN A 780 18.02 -24.49 -10.74
C GLN A 780 19.16 -24.74 -9.76
N ASN A 781 18.84 -25.04 -8.50
CA ASN A 781 19.82 -25.14 -7.42
C ASN A 781 20.10 -26.57 -6.95
N HIS A 782 19.22 -27.53 -7.28
CA HIS A 782 19.35 -28.94 -6.84
C HIS A 782 19.28 -29.93 -7.99
N ASN A 783 20.02 -31.03 -7.86
CA ASN A 783 19.92 -32.18 -8.75
C ASN A 783 18.65 -32.97 -8.44
N ILE A 784 17.73 -33.09 -9.40
CA ILE A 784 16.42 -33.69 -9.20
C ILE A 784 16.44 -35.18 -9.55
N SER A 785 15.99 -36.04 -8.64
CA SER A 785 15.86 -37.48 -8.89
C SER A 785 14.77 -37.80 -9.94
N GLY A 786 14.73 -39.04 -10.42
CA GLY A 786 13.62 -39.49 -11.27
C GLY A 786 12.26 -39.45 -10.54
N ALA A 787 12.21 -39.86 -9.26
CA ALA A 787 10.99 -39.81 -8.46
C ALA A 787 10.48 -38.36 -8.28
N SER A 788 11.39 -37.42 -8.03
CA SER A 788 11.06 -36.01 -7.91
C SER A 788 10.74 -35.35 -9.25
N THR A 789 11.36 -35.76 -10.36
CA THR A 789 11.00 -35.34 -11.73
C THR A 789 9.54 -35.71 -12.06
N GLY A 790 9.09 -36.90 -11.67
CA GLY A 790 7.69 -37.32 -11.81
C GLY A 790 6.71 -36.39 -11.08
N LYS A 791 7.00 -36.04 -9.83
CA LYS A 791 6.18 -35.10 -9.03
C LYS A 791 6.15 -33.68 -9.61
N ILE A 792 7.27 -33.20 -10.16
CA ILE A 792 7.30 -31.89 -10.83
C ILE A 792 6.39 -31.90 -12.07
N LEU A 793 6.43 -32.97 -12.88
CA LEU A 793 5.53 -33.12 -14.04
C LEU A 793 4.06 -33.20 -13.63
N GLU A 794 3.74 -33.94 -12.56
CA GLU A 794 2.41 -34.00 -11.97
C GLU A 794 1.94 -32.61 -11.51
N ALA A 795 2.73 -31.89 -10.72
CA ALA A 795 2.42 -30.52 -10.30
C ALA A 795 2.26 -29.56 -11.48
N THR A 796 3.08 -29.71 -12.54
CA THR A 796 2.99 -28.92 -13.78
C THR A 796 1.68 -29.18 -14.54
N SER A 797 1.14 -30.40 -14.49
CA SER A 797 -0.15 -30.71 -15.12
C SER A 797 -1.33 -29.97 -14.47
N THR A 798 -1.18 -29.54 -13.20
CA THR A 798 -2.21 -28.77 -12.47
C THR A 798 -2.22 -27.27 -12.77
N ILE A 799 -1.24 -26.76 -13.52
CA ILE A 799 -1.12 -25.34 -13.88
C ILE A 799 -2.10 -25.01 -15.00
N HIS A 800 -2.71 -23.83 -14.96
CA HIS A 800 -3.70 -23.42 -15.97
C HIS A 800 -3.08 -22.65 -17.14
N THR A 801 -2.06 -21.83 -16.89
CA THR A 801 -1.44 -20.97 -17.90
C THR A 801 -0.36 -21.68 -18.72
N ASP A 802 -0.56 -21.70 -20.04
CA ASP A 802 0.35 -22.25 -21.05
C ASP A 802 1.80 -21.75 -20.91
N TYR A 803 1.96 -20.45 -20.62
CA TYR A 803 3.26 -19.82 -20.41
C TYR A 803 4.02 -20.41 -19.23
N GLU A 804 3.35 -20.65 -18.09
CA GLU A 804 4.00 -21.18 -16.89
C GLU A 804 4.27 -22.68 -17.00
N LYS A 805 3.37 -23.46 -17.64
CA LYS A 805 3.66 -24.84 -18.04
C LYS A 805 4.93 -24.90 -18.88
N SER A 806 5.00 -24.09 -19.94
CA SER A 806 6.15 -24.06 -20.85
C SER A 806 7.45 -23.69 -20.14
N ARG A 807 7.43 -22.71 -19.21
CA ARG A 807 8.60 -22.35 -18.41
C ARG A 807 9.16 -23.51 -17.59
N ILE A 808 8.29 -24.28 -16.92
CA ILE A 808 8.72 -25.44 -16.12
C ILE A 808 9.22 -26.56 -17.02
N LEU A 809 8.52 -26.86 -18.11
CA LEU A 809 8.94 -27.87 -19.10
C LEU A 809 10.30 -27.53 -19.74
N LEU A 810 10.59 -26.25 -19.98
CA LEU A 810 11.88 -25.79 -20.48
C LEU A 810 13.01 -25.99 -19.46
N ALA A 811 12.74 -25.72 -18.18
CA ALA A 811 13.69 -25.96 -17.11
C ALA A 811 13.96 -27.47 -16.95
N LEU A 812 12.90 -28.27 -16.81
CA LEU A 812 12.98 -29.75 -16.75
C LEU A 812 13.77 -30.34 -17.92
N ALA A 813 13.52 -29.89 -19.15
CA ALA A 813 14.23 -30.38 -20.33
C ALA A 813 15.76 -30.12 -20.26
N GLY A 814 16.18 -29.06 -19.58
CA GLY A 814 17.59 -28.72 -19.39
C GLY A 814 18.27 -29.37 -18.18
N THR A 815 17.53 -29.75 -17.14
CA THR A 815 18.07 -30.26 -15.87
C THR A 815 17.92 -31.76 -15.68
N SER A 816 16.85 -32.36 -16.20
CA SER A 816 16.48 -33.76 -15.92
C SER A 816 16.79 -34.68 -17.10
N LYS A 817 17.10 -35.95 -16.78
CA LYS A 817 17.03 -37.08 -17.72
C LYS A 817 15.69 -37.78 -17.51
N PHE A 818 15.03 -38.14 -18.61
CA PHE A 818 13.71 -38.75 -18.59
C PHE A 818 13.78 -40.25 -18.90
N ASP A 819 13.08 -41.07 -18.12
CA ASP A 819 12.67 -42.41 -18.53
C ASP A 819 11.45 -42.36 -19.48
N GLU A 820 11.00 -43.50 -20.02
CA GLU A 820 9.90 -43.55 -20.98
C GLU A 820 8.55 -43.09 -20.40
N ASN A 821 8.30 -43.33 -19.11
CA ASN A 821 7.07 -42.91 -18.45
C ASN A 821 7.08 -41.40 -18.21
N GLN A 822 8.20 -40.85 -17.73
CA GLN A 822 8.40 -39.41 -17.54
C GLN A 822 8.36 -38.66 -18.88
N MET A 823 8.92 -39.23 -19.95
CA MET A 823 8.81 -38.72 -21.31
C MET A 823 7.34 -38.67 -21.76
N GLY A 824 6.58 -39.73 -21.46
CA GLY A 824 5.13 -39.78 -21.70
C GLY A 824 4.38 -38.68 -20.95
N SER A 825 4.69 -38.47 -19.67
CA SER A 825 4.09 -37.41 -18.84
C SER A 825 4.48 -36.00 -19.30
N TYR A 826 5.74 -35.77 -19.69
CA TYR A 826 6.18 -34.49 -20.28
C TYR A 826 5.34 -34.15 -21.52
N LEU A 827 5.19 -35.11 -22.43
CA LEU A 827 4.43 -34.92 -23.67
C LEU A 827 2.93 -34.74 -23.38
N ASN A 828 2.35 -35.45 -22.41
CA ASN A 828 0.96 -35.19 -21.97
C ASN A 828 0.76 -33.74 -21.47
N VAL A 829 1.73 -33.15 -20.76
CA VAL A 829 1.66 -31.74 -20.35
C VAL A 829 1.77 -30.82 -21.57
N VAL A 830 2.64 -31.13 -22.55
CA VAL A 830 2.73 -30.37 -23.82
C VAL A 830 1.43 -30.43 -24.63
N ASP A 831 0.78 -31.60 -24.69
CA ASP A 831 -0.51 -31.77 -25.37
C ASP A 831 -1.60 -30.89 -24.72
N SER A 832 -1.49 -30.65 -23.40
CA SER A 832 -2.39 -29.75 -22.63
C SER A 832 -2.10 -28.25 -22.78
N ILE A 833 -1.06 -27.85 -23.53
CA ILE A 833 -0.77 -26.45 -23.83
C ILE A 833 -1.64 -26.01 -25.01
N GLY A 834 -2.40 -24.93 -24.85
CA GLY A 834 -3.30 -24.38 -25.87
C GLY A 834 -2.60 -23.56 -26.95
N THR A 835 -1.61 -22.75 -26.59
CA THR A 835 -0.91 -21.85 -27.53
C THR A 835 0.20 -22.52 -28.33
N ASP A 836 0.20 -22.28 -29.64
CA ASP A 836 1.15 -22.86 -30.61
C ASP A 836 2.62 -22.54 -30.30
N TYR A 837 2.90 -21.32 -29.82
CA TYR A 837 4.25 -20.85 -29.53
C TYR A 837 4.84 -21.55 -28.30
N GLU A 838 4.10 -21.63 -27.19
CA GLU A 838 4.48 -22.35 -25.98
C GLU A 838 4.61 -23.86 -26.25
N ARG A 839 3.69 -24.44 -27.05
CA ARG A 839 3.76 -25.87 -27.43
C ARG A 839 5.00 -26.15 -28.27
N SER A 840 5.24 -25.40 -29.34
CA SER A 840 6.41 -25.58 -30.21
C SER A 840 7.71 -25.39 -29.44
N ARG A 841 7.80 -24.35 -28.60
CA ARG A 841 8.96 -24.05 -27.76
C ARG A 841 9.28 -25.19 -26.79
N SER A 842 8.26 -25.82 -26.20
CA SER A 842 8.44 -26.94 -25.26
C SER A 842 8.91 -28.22 -25.97
N LEU A 843 8.37 -28.54 -27.15
CA LEU A 843 8.85 -29.64 -28.00
C LEU A 843 10.30 -29.43 -28.46
N LEU A 844 10.63 -28.20 -28.87
CA LEU A 844 11.99 -27.83 -29.30
C LEU A 844 13.01 -27.96 -28.17
N ALA A 845 12.66 -27.51 -26.95
CA ALA A 845 13.54 -27.62 -25.78
C ALA A 845 13.84 -29.08 -25.41
N LEU A 846 12.81 -29.94 -25.44
CA LEU A 846 12.94 -31.38 -25.20
C LEU A 846 13.94 -32.01 -26.18
N MET A 847 13.76 -31.81 -27.49
CA MET A 847 14.66 -32.32 -28.55
C MET A 847 16.06 -31.69 -28.52
N ASP A 848 16.21 -30.47 -27.98
CA ASP A 848 17.52 -29.84 -27.94
C ASP A 848 18.45 -30.55 -26.95
N LYS A 849 17.93 -30.85 -25.75
CA LYS A 849 18.71 -31.35 -24.62
C LYS A 849 18.69 -32.87 -24.46
N ASN A 850 17.71 -33.57 -25.05
CA ASN A 850 17.50 -35.00 -24.83
C ASN A 850 17.60 -35.82 -26.12
N LYS A 851 18.22 -37.00 -26.04
CA LYS A 851 18.12 -38.03 -27.08
C LYS A 851 16.81 -38.79 -26.88
N LEU A 852 16.01 -38.88 -27.93
CA LEU A 852 14.65 -39.42 -27.88
C LEU A 852 14.57 -40.75 -28.62
N SER A 853 13.76 -41.68 -28.14
CA SER A 853 13.44 -42.92 -28.85
C SER A 853 12.54 -42.64 -30.05
N PRO A 854 12.51 -43.51 -31.09
CA PRO A 854 11.62 -43.33 -32.24
C PRO A 854 10.15 -43.17 -31.85
N ALA A 855 9.68 -43.88 -30.82
CA ALA A 855 8.33 -43.74 -30.28
C ALA A 855 8.06 -42.34 -29.69
N ALA A 856 9.02 -41.77 -28.97
CA ALA A 856 8.92 -40.40 -28.47
C ALA A 856 8.93 -39.37 -29.62
N VAL A 857 9.71 -39.59 -30.68
CA VAL A 857 9.71 -38.70 -31.87
C VAL A 857 8.36 -38.79 -32.61
N THR A 858 7.74 -39.96 -32.71
CA THR A 858 6.37 -40.11 -33.23
C THR A 858 5.38 -39.25 -32.43
N ARG A 859 5.42 -39.31 -31.09
CA ARG A 859 4.57 -38.48 -30.22
C ARG A 859 4.85 -36.98 -30.38
N ILE A 860 6.08 -36.57 -30.66
CA ILE A 860 6.39 -35.17 -31.01
C ILE A 860 5.72 -34.77 -32.33
N LEU A 861 5.68 -35.65 -33.33
CA LEU A 861 4.98 -35.40 -34.60
C LEU A 861 3.45 -35.40 -34.44
N ASP A 862 2.90 -36.17 -33.49
CA ASP A 862 1.50 -36.07 -33.07
C ASP A 862 1.21 -34.69 -32.45
N ALA A 863 1.95 -34.30 -31.41
CA ALA A 863 1.81 -33.00 -30.75
C ALA A 863 2.00 -31.81 -31.73
N ALA A 864 2.94 -31.94 -32.68
CA ALA A 864 3.16 -30.95 -33.73
C ALA A 864 2.02 -30.87 -34.76
N SER A 865 1.24 -31.94 -34.95
CA SER A 865 0.08 -31.92 -35.85
C SER A 865 -1.05 -31.02 -35.34
N HIS A 866 -1.15 -30.87 -34.01
CA HIS A 866 -2.10 -29.97 -33.34
C HIS A 866 -1.69 -28.50 -33.34
N ILE A 867 -0.49 -28.15 -33.86
CA ILE A 867 -0.08 -26.75 -34.00
C ILE A 867 -0.83 -26.12 -35.19
N HIS A 868 -1.41 -24.93 -35.02
CA HIS A 868 -2.12 -24.23 -36.10
C HIS A 868 -1.25 -23.22 -36.85
N ALA A 869 -0.34 -22.54 -36.15
CA ALA A 869 0.61 -21.62 -36.75
C ALA A 869 1.64 -22.37 -37.62
N ASP A 870 1.50 -22.24 -38.94
CA ASP A 870 2.38 -22.86 -39.96
C ASP A 870 3.88 -22.70 -39.68
N TYR A 871 4.30 -21.49 -39.28
CA TYR A 871 5.68 -21.18 -38.92
C TYR A 871 6.17 -22.00 -37.72
N GLU A 872 5.34 -22.15 -36.67
CA GLU A 872 5.69 -22.91 -35.47
C GLU A 872 5.70 -24.43 -35.74
N LYS A 873 4.75 -24.92 -36.54
CA LYS A 873 4.73 -26.32 -37.00
C LYS A 873 5.99 -26.65 -37.82
N SER A 874 6.32 -25.80 -38.79
CA SER A 874 7.53 -25.89 -39.60
C SER A 874 8.80 -25.91 -38.74
N ARG A 875 8.93 -25.04 -37.73
CA ARG A 875 10.08 -25.04 -36.81
C ARG A 875 10.27 -26.38 -36.10
N VAL A 876 9.20 -26.99 -35.59
CA VAL A 876 9.28 -28.32 -34.93
C VAL A 876 9.69 -29.40 -35.94
N LEU A 877 9.08 -29.42 -37.12
CA LEU A 877 9.43 -30.37 -38.19
C LEU A 877 10.89 -30.24 -38.66
N LEU A 878 11.40 -29.02 -38.82
CA LEU A 878 12.80 -28.78 -39.17
C LEU A 878 13.76 -29.28 -38.08
N ALA A 879 13.40 -29.12 -36.80
CA ALA A 879 14.17 -29.67 -35.69
C ALA A 879 14.16 -31.22 -35.71
N VAL A 880 13.00 -31.84 -35.93
CA VAL A 880 12.90 -33.31 -36.07
C VAL A 880 13.78 -33.82 -37.21
N ALA A 881 13.63 -33.26 -38.41
CA ALA A 881 14.39 -33.67 -39.60
C ALA A 881 15.90 -33.42 -39.46
N SER A 882 16.33 -32.40 -38.70
CA SER A 882 17.76 -32.17 -38.44
C SER A 882 18.36 -33.13 -37.40
N LYS A 883 17.59 -33.63 -36.43
CA LYS A 883 18.10 -34.48 -35.35
C LYS A 883 17.93 -35.99 -35.59
N TYR A 884 16.77 -36.45 -36.05
CA TYR A 884 16.42 -37.88 -36.10
C TYR A 884 16.38 -38.43 -37.54
N PRO A 885 16.74 -39.72 -37.75
CA PRO A 885 16.47 -40.39 -39.02
C PRO A 885 14.95 -40.42 -39.28
N LEU A 886 14.56 -40.32 -40.55
CA LEU A 886 13.16 -40.32 -40.99
C LEU A 886 12.95 -41.47 -41.97
N ASP A 887 12.79 -42.66 -41.41
CA ASP A 887 12.59 -43.94 -42.08
C ASP A 887 11.23 -44.57 -41.72
N GLY A 888 10.76 -45.48 -42.58
CA GLY A 888 9.48 -46.19 -42.43
C GLY A 888 8.29 -45.29 -42.06
N ALA A 889 7.53 -45.74 -41.07
CA ALA A 889 6.33 -45.04 -40.57
C ALA A 889 6.62 -43.63 -40.00
N LEU A 890 7.83 -43.37 -39.49
CA LEU A 890 8.19 -42.06 -38.95
C LEU A 890 8.31 -41.03 -40.09
N ARG A 891 8.81 -41.45 -41.26
CA ARG A 891 8.84 -40.64 -42.48
C ARG A 891 7.44 -40.31 -42.98
N GLU A 892 6.55 -41.29 -43.02
CA GLU A 892 5.17 -41.11 -43.45
C GLU A 892 4.41 -40.15 -42.53
N LYS A 893 4.58 -40.31 -41.22
CA LYS A 893 4.01 -39.39 -40.22
C LYS A 893 4.53 -37.97 -40.39
N TYR A 894 5.84 -37.80 -40.60
CA TYR A 894 6.45 -36.50 -40.87
C TYR A 894 5.83 -35.83 -42.10
N ILE A 895 5.76 -36.55 -43.23
CA ILE A 895 5.23 -36.03 -44.50
C ILE A 895 3.75 -35.66 -44.35
N SER A 896 2.96 -36.47 -43.64
CA SER A 896 1.57 -36.17 -43.31
C SER A 896 1.44 -34.86 -42.51
N THR A 897 2.22 -34.71 -41.42
CA THR A 897 2.23 -33.47 -40.62
C THR A 897 2.71 -32.27 -41.44
N ALA A 898 3.73 -32.41 -42.29
CA ALA A 898 4.22 -31.35 -43.17
C ALA A 898 3.18 -30.91 -44.21
N ASN A 899 2.41 -31.85 -44.77
CA ASN A 899 1.33 -31.55 -45.71
C ASN A 899 0.13 -30.83 -45.07
N SER A 900 0.04 -30.79 -43.73
CA SER A 900 -0.96 -30.01 -42.99
C SER A 900 -0.58 -28.53 -42.78
N ILE A 901 0.55 -28.07 -43.34
CA ILE A 901 0.94 -26.66 -43.36
C ILE A 901 0.23 -25.95 -44.53
N GLY A 902 -0.47 -24.86 -44.25
CA GLY A 902 -1.19 -24.07 -45.26
C GLY A 902 -0.27 -23.16 -46.09
N SER A 903 0.74 -22.59 -45.46
CA SER A 903 1.79 -21.79 -46.10
C SER A 903 2.69 -22.65 -46.97
N GLU A 904 2.56 -22.50 -48.29
CA GLU A 904 3.43 -23.17 -49.27
C GLU A 904 4.92 -22.92 -49.01
N TYR A 905 5.32 -21.74 -48.53
CA TYR A 905 6.72 -21.47 -48.17
C TYR A 905 7.21 -22.38 -47.03
N GLU A 906 6.47 -22.45 -45.92
CA GLU A 906 6.86 -23.25 -44.75
C GLU A 906 6.71 -24.76 -45.01
N LYS A 907 5.71 -25.17 -45.79
CA LYS A 907 5.51 -26.55 -46.23
C LYS A 907 6.67 -27.06 -47.08
N ASN A 908 7.04 -26.30 -48.12
CA ASN A 908 8.16 -26.66 -49.00
C ASN A 908 9.49 -26.67 -48.23
N ARG A 909 9.68 -25.74 -47.29
CA ARG A 909 10.83 -25.70 -46.38
C ARG A 909 10.92 -26.96 -45.50
N ALA A 910 9.81 -27.40 -44.91
CA ALA A 910 9.75 -28.63 -44.11
C ALA A 910 10.00 -29.90 -44.94
N LEU A 911 9.35 -30.03 -46.11
CA LEU A 911 9.54 -31.19 -46.99
C LEU A 911 10.97 -31.28 -47.56
N ALA A 912 11.58 -30.15 -47.94
CA ALA A 912 12.96 -30.11 -48.43
C ALA A 912 13.99 -30.62 -47.40
N ALA A 913 13.73 -30.44 -46.10
CA ALA A 913 14.62 -30.93 -45.04
C ALA A 913 14.71 -32.47 -45.02
N VAL A 914 13.64 -33.18 -45.35
CA VAL A 914 13.64 -34.66 -45.45
C VAL A 914 14.47 -35.11 -46.65
N VAL A 915 14.31 -34.46 -47.81
CA VAL A 915 15.05 -34.79 -49.04
C VAL A 915 16.54 -34.51 -48.88
N LYS A 916 16.91 -33.39 -48.24
CA LYS A 916 18.30 -33.04 -47.96
C LYS A 916 18.98 -34.04 -47.01
N ARG A 917 18.23 -34.66 -46.08
CA ARG A 917 18.77 -35.72 -45.22
C ARG A 917 18.81 -37.09 -45.88
N ALA A 918 17.89 -37.40 -46.80
CA ALA A 918 17.94 -38.63 -47.59
C ALA A 918 19.06 -38.66 -48.64
N SER A 919 19.81 -37.57 -48.78
CA SER A 919 20.96 -37.41 -49.67
C SER A 919 22.28 -37.12 -48.93
N MET A 920 22.28 -37.30 -47.60
CA MET A 920 23.43 -37.22 -46.68
C MET A 920 23.60 -38.55 -45.93
#